data_AF-A0A9W7F6F3-F1
#
_entry.id   AF-A0A9W7F6F3-F1
#
_cell.length_a   1.000
_cell.length_b   1.000
_cell.length_c   1.000
_cell.angle_alpha   90.00
_cell.angle_beta   90.00
_cell.angle_gamma   90.00
#
_symmetry.space_group_name_H-M   'P 1'
#
loop_
_entity.id
_entity.type
_entity.pdbx_description
1 polymer ?
#
loop_
_entity_poly.entity_id
_entity_poly.type
_entity_poly.pdbx_seq_one_letter_code
_entity_poly.pdbx_strand_id
1 'polypeptide(L)'
;MSSHPCPSAHLISEISKLDSDDFTPSEVSLIISTVKAKASKQIRPPHDDAPLLHQVSDILERQFERRRSMAGSDNEEMRRANLEDMKEALVKLKGWENASLEDVEEAGEQFLAVIINSGWDIDTDVGVWFDKSYPTEGLSDAAREKVKRFLVVIARKNRKLAKMSRYGVAVKMLFTLFMGYFDIITDLLVAKSYYDVEDYKTAYATAAFAIFAIVAQALFTFFQYGRRSICERFWRTLLALCGIAPLMEGANVWMGTNDQGLLISPSAMYATMKAGEICFESIPESIIQIGGLLRADQQHVQMIQIVGVVSSILSGAFIMTDGNFGLMLSMHIENPGEPYYAWISKKLWEKRRQMFGTFLFNACYFSQFVFVTSLFAAFNSRRLVGLLSVELGLIFAYMGWKGELFGFSVLSHPSAFNNYVFPFIAWSFYYLLVCAAPMSIAACPMELGPEIFSTLIVWRLLTNGGFIYLALDELEESHYLDRGIGMQAYVASMLLAAFGLFLFIRNCDENFDRKLYLKPKSGKEHARECWKDEKPWIKGHLDKDDDVWAWVGGIHPTYLPFDMVTVWICEKLVGKYGEFGPLLPAPMERPKWMTGEEEEKFIMRIVALYEWHGKDIEEVNRALKKLFGRDGDDLELGIKGQLTFIKKKDEEKQRSFMNITRSAKSKLSRNFERRSTRSKIRSSRVEPA
;
A
#
# COMPACT_ATOMS: atom_id res chain seq x y z
N MET A 1 22.63 -16.03 -46.95
CA MET A 1 21.97 -17.33 -47.21
C MET A 1 22.64 -18.38 -46.35
N SER A 2 22.16 -18.57 -45.13
CA SER A 2 22.54 -19.70 -44.27
C SER A 2 21.24 -20.33 -43.80
N SER A 3 20.95 -21.53 -44.29
CA SER A 3 19.75 -22.29 -43.99
C SER A 3 19.72 -22.67 -42.51
N HIS A 4 18.88 -22.00 -41.73
CA HIS A 4 18.48 -22.50 -40.41
C HIS A 4 17.74 -23.83 -40.60
N PRO A 5 18.06 -24.87 -39.81
CA PRO A 5 17.36 -26.14 -39.90
C PRO A 5 15.90 -25.95 -39.48
N CYS A 6 15.00 -26.69 -40.13
CA CYS A 6 13.58 -26.73 -39.80
C CYS A 6 13.40 -27.06 -38.30
N PRO A 7 12.55 -26.32 -37.54
CA PRO A 7 12.41 -26.46 -36.08
C PRO A 7 12.12 -27.90 -35.61
N SER A 8 11.49 -28.70 -36.46
CA SER A 8 11.18 -30.11 -36.22
C SER A 8 12.41 -31.01 -36.14
N ALA A 9 13.50 -30.69 -36.85
CA ALA A 9 14.74 -31.49 -36.83
C ALA A 9 15.52 -31.33 -35.52
N HIS A 10 15.50 -30.12 -34.93
CA HIS A 10 16.14 -29.85 -33.64
C HIS A 10 15.35 -30.46 -32.47
N LEU A 11 14.01 -30.46 -32.54
CA LEU A 11 13.16 -31.07 -31.53
C LEU A 11 13.33 -32.60 -31.50
N ILE A 12 13.42 -33.24 -32.68
CA ILE A 12 13.70 -34.67 -32.80
C ILE A 12 15.10 -35.02 -32.26
N SER A 13 16.10 -34.14 -32.47
CA SER A 13 17.45 -34.28 -31.93
C SER A 13 17.53 -34.12 -30.41
N GLU A 14 16.63 -33.34 -29.78
CA GLU A 14 16.60 -33.15 -28.33
C GLU A 14 15.83 -34.28 -27.64
N ILE A 15 14.76 -34.78 -28.27
CA ILE A 15 14.01 -35.96 -27.80
C ILE A 15 14.86 -37.22 -27.88
N SER A 16 15.72 -37.36 -28.90
CA SER A 16 16.66 -38.49 -29.00
C SER A 16 17.82 -38.44 -27.98
N LYS A 17 17.97 -37.34 -27.23
CA LYS A 17 18.97 -37.16 -26.17
C LYS A 17 18.38 -37.31 -24.77
N LEU A 18 17.07 -37.49 -24.64
CA LEU A 18 16.46 -37.86 -23.36
C LEU A 18 16.94 -39.27 -23.00
N ASP A 19 17.45 -39.40 -21.77
CA ASP A 19 18.14 -40.58 -21.26
C ASP A 19 17.30 -41.86 -21.46
N SER A 20 17.97 -42.93 -21.90
CA SER A 20 17.35 -44.22 -22.25
C SER A 20 16.77 -45.00 -21.06
N ASP A 21 16.84 -44.44 -19.85
CA ASP A 21 16.42 -45.09 -18.62
C ASP A 21 14.93 -44.85 -18.30
N ASP A 22 14.32 -43.80 -18.86
CA ASP A 22 12.92 -43.44 -18.57
C ASP A 22 11.92 -43.91 -19.65
N PHE A 23 12.39 -44.28 -20.85
CA PHE A 23 11.52 -44.66 -21.98
C PHE A 23 12.12 -45.78 -22.81
N THR A 24 11.31 -46.78 -23.12
CA THR A 24 11.71 -47.87 -24.03
C THR A 24 11.88 -47.36 -25.46
N PRO A 25 12.79 -47.93 -26.27
CA PRO A 25 12.97 -47.54 -27.68
C PRO A 25 11.67 -47.60 -28.51
N SER A 26 10.74 -48.47 -28.13
CA SER A 26 9.38 -48.54 -28.68
C SER A 26 8.52 -47.31 -28.37
N GLU A 27 8.60 -46.77 -27.15
CA GLU A 27 7.86 -45.57 -26.74
C GLU A 27 8.41 -44.32 -27.43
N VAL A 28 9.74 -44.21 -27.56
CA VAL A 28 10.38 -43.12 -28.31
C VAL A 28 10.02 -43.19 -29.80
N SER A 29 9.99 -44.40 -30.39
CA SER A 29 9.53 -44.61 -31.78
C SER A 29 8.05 -44.28 -31.97
N LEU A 30 7.20 -44.61 -30.99
CA LEU A 30 5.78 -44.27 -30.98
C LEU A 30 5.56 -42.76 -30.87
N ILE A 31 6.33 -42.06 -30.03
CA ILE A 31 6.28 -40.60 -29.88
C ILE A 31 6.72 -39.92 -31.19
N ILE A 32 7.84 -40.36 -31.79
CA ILE A 32 8.35 -39.79 -33.05
C ILE A 32 7.38 -40.04 -34.21
N SER A 33 6.80 -41.23 -34.31
CA SER A 33 5.80 -41.56 -35.35
C SER A 33 4.49 -40.80 -35.16
N THR A 34 4.05 -40.58 -33.92
CA THR A 34 2.85 -39.80 -33.58
C THR A 34 3.03 -38.31 -33.88
N VAL A 35 4.20 -37.75 -33.59
CA VAL A 35 4.56 -36.35 -33.93
C VAL A 35 4.62 -36.16 -35.45
N LYS A 36 5.22 -37.12 -36.18
CA LYS A 36 5.22 -37.11 -37.66
C LYS A 36 3.81 -37.25 -38.25
N ALA A 37 2.97 -38.11 -37.68
CA ALA A 37 1.59 -38.33 -38.13
C ALA A 37 0.70 -37.09 -37.90
N LYS A 38 0.86 -36.38 -36.78
CA LYS A 38 0.10 -35.16 -36.48
C LYS A 38 0.53 -33.94 -37.29
N ALA A 39 1.81 -33.80 -37.60
CA ALA A 39 2.27 -32.77 -38.53
C ALA A 39 1.65 -32.91 -39.93
N SER A 40 1.17 -34.11 -40.29
CA SER A 40 0.58 -34.42 -41.60
C SER A 40 -0.95 -34.34 -41.68
N LYS A 41 -1.68 -34.16 -40.56
CA LYS A 41 -3.15 -34.21 -40.54
C LYS A 41 -3.77 -33.10 -39.69
N GLN A 42 -3.94 -31.93 -40.30
CA GLN A 42 -5.03 -31.01 -39.95
C GLN A 42 -6.27 -31.41 -40.76
N ILE A 43 -7.33 -31.84 -40.06
CA ILE A 43 -8.79 -31.81 -40.37
C ILE A 43 -9.48 -33.05 -39.73
N ARG A 44 -10.02 -32.81 -38.51
CA ARG A 44 -11.18 -33.37 -37.77
C ARG A 44 -11.41 -34.92 -37.58
N PRO A 45 -12.22 -35.31 -36.54
CA PRO A 45 -11.96 -36.48 -35.67
C PRO A 45 -13.06 -37.60 -35.80
N PRO A 46 -13.15 -38.68 -34.97
CA PRO A 46 -13.46 -38.63 -33.51
C PRO A 46 -12.81 -39.72 -32.58
N HIS A 47 -13.00 -39.48 -31.27
CA HIS A 47 -12.95 -40.36 -30.07
C HIS A 47 -11.65 -41.05 -29.60
N ASP A 48 -11.09 -40.53 -28.49
CA ASP A 48 -10.77 -41.23 -27.23
C ASP A 48 -10.08 -40.23 -26.27
N ASP A 49 -10.06 -40.52 -24.96
CA ASP A 49 -9.76 -39.66 -23.78
C ASP A 49 -8.40 -38.90 -23.72
N ALA A 50 -7.78 -38.60 -24.87
CA ALA A 50 -6.60 -37.76 -25.02
C ALA A 50 -6.81 -36.24 -25.26
N PRO A 51 -8.02 -35.62 -25.29
CA PRO A 51 -8.14 -34.20 -25.64
C PRO A 51 -7.58 -33.27 -24.57
N LEU A 52 -7.63 -33.66 -23.29
CA LEU A 52 -7.15 -32.83 -22.17
C LEU A 52 -5.61 -32.69 -22.19
N LEU A 53 -4.91 -33.80 -22.35
CA LEU A 53 -3.44 -33.85 -22.42
C LEU A 53 -2.90 -33.10 -23.65
N HIS A 54 -3.64 -33.13 -24.77
CA HIS A 54 -3.25 -32.40 -25.97
C HIS A 54 -3.47 -30.90 -25.82
N GLN A 55 -4.58 -30.48 -25.22
CA GLN A 55 -4.85 -29.07 -24.93
C GLN A 55 -3.86 -28.52 -23.90
N VAL A 56 -3.52 -29.32 -22.88
CA VAL A 56 -2.50 -28.98 -21.87
C VAL A 56 -1.09 -28.97 -22.48
N SER A 57 -0.77 -29.89 -23.39
CA SER A 57 0.51 -29.88 -24.14
C SER A 57 0.64 -28.64 -25.03
N ASP A 58 -0.42 -28.25 -25.75
CA ASP A 58 -0.48 -27.02 -26.54
C ASP A 58 -0.28 -25.77 -25.67
N ILE A 59 -0.87 -25.75 -24.47
CA ILE A 59 -0.69 -24.67 -23.49
C ILE A 59 0.77 -24.65 -23.00
N LEU A 60 1.35 -25.81 -22.70
CA LEU A 60 2.74 -25.94 -22.27
C LEU A 60 3.74 -25.53 -23.36
N GLU A 61 3.45 -25.81 -24.63
CA GLU A 61 4.28 -25.44 -25.78
C GLU A 61 4.23 -23.92 -26.04
N ARG A 62 3.02 -23.32 -26.00
CA ARG A 62 2.86 -21.86 -26.03
C ARG A 62 3.51 -21.18 -24.83
N GLN A 63 3.47 -21.81 -23.66
CA GLN A 63 4.17 -21.34 -22.47
C GLN A 63 5.68 -21.53 -22.56
N PHE A 64 6.17 -22.56 -23.25
CA PHE A 64 7.59 -22.74 -23.51
C PHE A 64 8.12 -21.64 -24.43
N GLU A 65 7.36 -21.28 -25.47
CA GLU A 65 7.68 -20.17 -26.38
C GLU A 65 7.62 -18.80 -25.69
N ARG A 66 6.61 -18.57 -24.83
CA ARG A 66 6.57 -17.38 -23.96
C ARG A 66 7.74 -17.35 -22.96
N ARG A 67 8.12 -18.48 -22.36
CA ARG A 67 9.24 -18.54 -21.39
C ARG A 67 10.60 -18.40 -22.06
N ARG A 68 10.78 -18.90 -23.28
CA ARG A 68 12.01 -18.71 -24.08
C ARG A 68 12.19 -17.25 -24.48
N SER A 69 11.09 -16.52 -24.70
CA SER A 69 11.12 -15.07 -24.90
C SER A 69 11.24 -14.26 -23.61
N MET A 70 10.91 -14.84 -22.44
CA MET A 70 11.02 -14.21 -21.11
C MET A 70 12.27 -14.63 -20.30
N ALA A 71 13.17 -15.46 -20.83
CA ALA A 71 14.34 -15.99 -20.10
C ALA A 71 15.38 -14.93 -19.64
N GLY A 72 15.15 -13.65 -19.94
CA GLY A 72 15.87 -12.50 -19.39
C GLY A 72 15.06 -11.58 -18.45
N SER A 73 13.83 -11.95 -18.08
CA SER A 73 12.94 -11.15 -17.21
C SER A 73 12.91 -11.63 -15.74
N ASP A 74 12.40 -10.77 -14.87
CA ASP A 74 12.58 -10.80 -13.41
C ASP A 74 11.79 -11.94 -12.71
N ASN A 75 12.23 -12.33 -11.52
CA ASN A 75 11.70 -13.46 -10.72
C ASN A 75 10.18 -13.43 -10.49
N GLU A 76 9.55 -12.25 -10.57
CA GLU A 76 8.17 -12.02 -10.17
C GLU A 76 7.17 -12.08 -11.33
N GLU A 77 7.55 -11.58 -12.52
CA GLU A 77 6.76 -11.77 -13.76
C GLU A 77 6.72 -13.27 -14.13
N MET A 78 7.82 -13.96 -13.86
CA MET A 78 7.91 -15.41 -13.97
C MET A 78 7.07 -16.14 -12.92
N ARG A 79 7.05 -15.67 -11.66
CA ARG A 79 6.14 -16.18 -10.62
C ARG A 79 4.66 -15.99 -11.01
N ARG A 80 4.31 -14.86 -11.61
CA ARG A 80 2.95 -14.55 -12.12
C ARG A 80 2.56 -15.45 -13.29
N ALA A 81 3.44 -15.59 -14.29
CA ALA A 81 3.20 -16.51 -15.39
C ALA A 81 3.00 -17.94 -14.85
N ASN A 82 3.85 -18.38 -13.93
CA ASN A 82 3.70 -19.70 -13.30
C ASN A 82 2.38 -19.87 -12.53
N LEU A 83 1.88 -18.84 -11.85
CA LEU A 83 0.61 -18.88 -11.12
C LEU A 83 -0.60 -18.91 -12.07
N GLU A 84 -0.62 -18.07 -13.11
CA GLU A 84 -1.71 -18.07 -14.11
C GLU A 84 -1.73 -19.37 -14.93
N ASP A 85 -0.56 -19.85 -15.32
CA ASP A 85 -0.38 -21.13 -16.02
C ASP A 85 -0.89 -22.30 -15.15
N MET A 86 -0.67 -22.22 -13.83
CA MET A 86 -1.20 -23.18 -12.86
C MET A 86 -2.71 -23.06 -12.67
N LYS A 87 -3.26 -21.84 -12.53
CA LYS A 87 -4.70 -21.61 -12.42
C LYS A 87 -5.44 -22.14 -13.64
N GLU A 88 -4.96 -21.84 -14.85
CA GLU A 88 -5.52 -22.33 -16.10
C GLU A 88 -5.47 -23.86 -16.17
N ALA A 89 -4.37 -24.47 -15.71
CA ALA A 89 -4.24 -25.92 -15.66
C ALA A 89 -5.17 -26.55 -14.61
N LEU A 90 -5.31 -25.96 -13.41
CA LEU A 90 -6.20 -26.41 -12.34
C LEU A 90 -7.68 -26.35 -12.77
N VAL A 91 -8.12 -25.25 -13.39
CA VAL A 91 -9.49 -25.07 -13.91
C VAL A 91 -9.81 -26.04 -15.05
N LYS A 92 -8.85 -26.34 -15.93
CA LYS A 92 -9.04 -27.29 -17.05
C LYS A 92 -9.00 -28.76 -16.63
N LEU A 93 -8.54 -29.05 -15.43
CA LEU A 93 -8.64 -30.39 -14.85
C LEU A 93 -10.05 -30.53 -14.25
N LYS A 94 -10.85 -31.46 -14.79
CA LYS A 94 -12.28 -31.73 -14.51
C LYS A 94 -12.77 -31.65 -13.05
N GLY A 95 -11.90 -31.64 -12.04
CA GLY A 95 -12.27 -31.52 -10.62
C GLY A 95 -12.65 -30.11 -10.16
N TRP A 96 -12.36 -29.06 -10.95
CA TRP A 96 -12.55 -27.66 -10.56
C TRP A 96 -13.59 -26.90 -11.39
N GLU A 97 -14.29 -27.55 -12.32
CA GLU A 97 -15.29 -26.89 -13.18
C GLU A 97 -16.41 -26.17 -12.40
N ASN A 98 -16.67 -26.59 -11.16
CA ASN A 98 -17.68 -26.00 -10.27
C ASN A 98 -17.08 -25.24 -9.06
N ALA A 99 -15.75 -25.19 -8.93
CA ALA A 99 -15.10 -24.50 -7.82
C ALA A 99 -15.19 -22.98 -8.01
N SER A 100 -15.34 -22.23 -6.93
CA SER A 100 -15.31 -20.78 -7.02
C SER A 100 -13.91 -20.31 -7.43
N LEU A 101 -13.81 -19.10 -8.01
CA LEU A 101 -12.51 -18.52 -8.33
C LEU A 101 -11.63 -18.45 -7.07
N GLU A 102 -12.21 -18.09 -5.93
CA GLU A 102 -11.52 -18.00 -4.64
C GLU A 102 -10.92 -19.35 -4.21
N ASP A 103 -11.66 -20.45 -4.38
CA ASP A 103 -11.13 -21.78 -4.10
C ASP A 103 -9.90 -22.09 -4.99
N VAL A 104 -9.97 -21.72 -6.28
CA VAL A 104 -8.88 -21.96 -7.26
C VAL A 104 -7.65 -21.16 -6.88
N GLU A 105 -7.85 -19.90 -6.45
CA GLU A 105 -6.79 -19.04 -5.98
C GLU A 105 -6.16 -19.59 -4.71
N GLU A 106 -6.97 -19.99 -3.74
CA GLU A 106 -6.49 -20.59 -2.49
C GLU A 106 -5.65 -21.84 -2.76
N ALA A 107 -6.13 -22.78 -3.58
CA ALA A 107 -5.35 -23.96 -3.93
C ALA A 107 -4.08 -23.64 -4.72
N GLY A 108 -4.13 -22.65 -5.62
CA GLY A 108 -2.95 -22.15 -6.32
C GLY A 108 -1.89 -21.62 -5.36
N GLU A 109 -2.30 -20.86 -4.34
CA GLU A 109 -1.43 -20.34 -3.29
C GLU A 109 -0.88 -21.46 -2.39
N GLN A 110 -1.73 -22.39 -1.96
CA GLN A 110 -1.30 -23.54 -1.16
C GLN A 110 -0.29 -24.41 -1.92
N PHE A 111 -0.52 -24.67 -3.21
CA PHE A 111 0.41 -25.42 -4.04
C PHE A 111 1.74 -24.68 -4.23
N LEU A 112 1.71 -23.37 -4.43
CA LEU A 112 2.92 -22.57 -4.51
C LEU A 112 3.69 -22.58 -3.18
N ALA A 113 2.98 -22.52 -2.04
CA ALA A 113 3.58 -22.66 -0.73
C ALA A 113 4.27 -24.01 -0.55
N VAL A 114 3.68 -25.10 -1.06
CA VAL A 114 4.31 -26.44 -1.07
C VAL A 114 5.57 -26.44 -1.93
N ILE A 115 5.55 -25.86 -3.13
CA ILE A 115 6.75 -25.75 -3.98
C ILE A 115 7.86 -25.00 -3.25
N ILE A 116 7.53 -23.87 -2.63
CA ILE A 116 8.49 -23.01 -1.95
C ILE A 116 9.08 -23.72 -0.72
N ASN A 117 8.23 -24.32 0.11
CA ASN A 117 8.61 -24.98 1.36
C ASN A 117 9.14 -26.41 1.14
N SER A 118 9.04 -26.94 -0.08
CA SER A 118 9.45 -28.30 -0.39
C SER A 118 10.89 -28.58 0.03
N GLY A 119 11.07 -29.71 0.70
CA GLY A 119 12.36 -30.26 1.09
C GLY A 119 13.13 -30.75 -0.13
N TRP A 120 13.97 -31.77 0.01
CA TRP A 120 14.69 -32.33 -1.14
C TRP A 120 13.76 -33.02 -2.14
N ASP A 121 12.68 -33.62 -1.63
CA ASP A 121 11.72 -34.44 -2.37
C ASP A 121 10.39 -33.69 -2.62
N ILE A 122 10.39 -32.89 -3.68
CA ILE A 122 9.20 -32.12 -4.08
C ILE A 122 8.04 -33.01 -4.53
N ASP A 123 8.33 -34.23 -4.97
CA ASP A 123 7.32 -35.16 -5.47
C ASP A 123 6.43 -35.65 -4.33
N THR A 124 7.07 -36.02 -3.21
CA THR A 124 6.37 -36.40 -1.99
C THR A 124 5.56 -35.23 -1.43
N ASP A 125 6.16 -34.04 -1.33
CA ASP A 125 5.49 -32.86 -0.75
C ASP A 125 4.25 -32.43 -1.58
N VAL A 126 4.41 -32.37 -2.90
CA VAL A 126 3.30 -32.08 -3.83
C VAL A 126 2.27 -33.20 -3.78
N GLY A 127 2.72 -34.45 -3.68
CA GLY A 127 1.83 -35.59 -3.62
C GLY A 127 0.94 -35.59 -2.38
N VAL A 128 1.52 -35.28 -1.21
CA VAL A 128 0.79 -35.13 0.05
C VAL A 128 -0.20 -33.97 -0.03
N TRP A 129 0.21 -32.83 -0.60
CA TRP A 129 -0.71 -31.70 -0.78
C TRP A 129 -1.86 -32.05 -1.72
N PHE A 130 -1.58 -32.72 -2.84
CA PHE A 130 -2.57 -33.12 -3.82
C PHE A 130 -3.60 -34.07 -3.19
N ASP A 131 -3.14 -35.06 -2.44
CA ASP A 131 -4.03 -36.02 -1.79
C ASP A 131 -4.90 -35.40 -0.68
N LYS A 132 -4.45 -34.28 -0.08
CA LYS A 132 -5.16 -33.57 0.98
C LYS A 132 -6.10 -32.47 0.48
N SER A 133 -5.70 -31.74 -0.56
CA SER A 133 -6.25 -30.42 -0.88
C SER A 133 -6.84 -30.35 -2.28
N TYR A 134 -6.50 -31.29 -3.17
CA TYR A 134 -7.06 -31.31 -4.52
C TYR A 134 -8.40 -32.07 -4.51
N PRO A 135 -9.50 -31.48 -5.03
CA PRO A 135 -10.77 -32.18 -5.16
C PRO A 135 -10.61 -33.36 -6.12
N THR A 136 -10.68 -34.57 -5.57
CA THR A 136 -10.55 -35.82 -6.33
C THR A 136 -11.88 -36.52 -6.58
N GLU A 137 -12.98 -35.96 -6.08
CA GLU A 137 -14.32 -36.52 -6.26
C GLU A 137 -14.69 -36.60 -7.75
N GLY A 138 -15.05 -37.80 -8.21
CA GLY A 138 -15.43 -38.06 -9.60
C GLY A 138 -14.29 -38.32 -10.59
N LEU A 139 -13.03 -38.26 -10.15
CA LEU A 139 -11.88 -38.67 -10.96
C LEU A 139 -11.61 -40.19 -10.82
N SER A 140 -11.32 -40.86 -11.93
CA SER A 140 -10.80 -42.24 -11.87
C SER A 140 -9.38 -42.24 -11.29
N ASP A 141 -8.96 -43.34 -10.64
CA ASP A 141 -7.62 -43.45 -10.05
C ASP A 141 -6.51 -43.16 -11.07
N ALA A 142 -6.69 -43.62 -12.32
CA ALA A 142 -5.76 -43.35 -13.41
C ALA A 142 -5.72 -41.87 -13.81
N ALA A 143 -6.85 -41.16 -13.77
CA ALA A 143 -6.89 -39.73 -14.02
C ALA A 143 -6.23 -38.96 -12.86
N ARG A 144 -6.58 -39.31 -11.61
CA ARG A 144 -5.99 -38.73 -10.39
C ARG A 144 -4.47 -38.79 -10.41
N GLU A 145 -3.90 -39.96 -10.71
CA GLU A 145 -2.45 -40.15 -10.77
C GLU A 145 -1.79 -39.34 -11.90
N LYS A 146 -2.45 -39.21 -13.06
CA LYS A 146 -1.96 -38.34 -14.16
C LYS A 146 -1.93 -36.87 -13.75
N VAL A 147 -2.96 -36.38 -13.06
CA VAL A 147 -3.00 -35.00 -12.55
C VAL A 147 -1.90 -34.77 -11.51
N LYS A 148 -1.75 -35.71 -10.57
CA LYS A 148 -0.70 -35.67 -9.55
C LYS A 148 0.69 -35.55 -10.18
N ARG A 149 1.03 -36.43 -11.13
CA ARG A 149 2.30 -36.38 -11.87
C ARG A 149 2.49 -35.08 -12.62
N PHE A 150 1.44 -34.57 -13.25
CA PHE A 150 1.47 -33.30 -13.96
C PHE A 150 1.81 -32.13 -13.02
N LEU A 151 1.16 -32.07 -11.86
CA LEU A 151 1.45 -31.05 -10.84
C LEU A 151 2.89 -31.20 -10.30
N VAL A 152 3.38 -32.42 -10.09
CA VAL A 152 4.80 -32.66 -9.72
C VAL A 152 5.76 -32.10 -10.78
N VAL A 153 5.48 -32.30 -12.07
CA VAL A 153 6.31 -31.75 -13.17
C VAL A 153 6.32 -30.22 -13.15
N ILE A 154 5.16 -29.59 -12.99
CA ILE A 154 5.04 -28.13 -12.82
C ILE A 154 5.85 -27.66 -11.61
N ALA A 155 5.70 -28.35 -10.49
CA ALA A 155 6.36 -28.03 -9.23
C ALA A 155 7.88 -28.11 -9.36
N ARG A 156 8.43 -29.19 -9.92
CA ARG A 156 9.87 -29.35 -10.19
C ARG A 156 10.41 -28.20 -11.04
N LYS A 157 9.69 -27.84 -12.10
CA LYS A 157 10.09 -26.76 -13.02
C LYS A 157 10.06 -25.39 -12.35
N ASN A 158 9.07 -25.14 -11.50
CA ASN A 158 8.89 -23.86 -10.82
C ASN A 158 9.69 -23.73 -9.52
N ARG A 159 10.18 -24.84 -8.95
CA ARG A 159 10.91 -24.88 -7.67
C ARG A 159 12.08 -23.91 -7.61
N LYS A 160 12.97 -23.96 -8.61
CA LYS A 160 14.16 -23.10 -8.64
C LYS A 160 13.75 -21.63 -8.64
N LEU A 161 12.73 -21.27 -9.41
CA LEU A 161 12.24 -19.90 -9.56
C LEU A 161 11.55 -19.41 -8.28
N ALA A 162 10.65 -20.21 -7.73
CA ALA A 162 9.93 -19.88 -6.51
C ALA A 162 10.89 -19.72 -5.31
N LYS A 163 11.92 -20.58 -5.22
CA LYS A 163 12.99 -20.44 -4.21
C LYS A 163 13.86 -19.21 -4.44
N MET A 164 14.29 -18.94 -5.67
CA MET A 164 15.09 -17.75 -6.00
C MET A 164 14.33 -16.44 -5.72
N SER A 165 13.03 -16.39 -6.01
CA SER A 165 12.17 -15.25 -5.64
C SER A 165 12.16 -15.04 -4.12
N ARG A 166 11.97 -16.12 -3.34
CA ARG A 166 11.98 -16.04 -1.87
C ARG A 166 13.34 -15.67 -1.29
N TYR A 167 14.44 -16.15 -1.86
CA TYR A 167 15.79 -15.72 -1.47
C TYR A 167 16.04 -14.25 -1.78
N GLY A 168 15.57 -13.75 -2.93
CA GLY A 168 15.65 -12.34 -3.29
C GLY A 168 14.92 -11.45 -2.27
N VAL A 169 13.70 -11.83 -1.91
CA VAL A 169 12.93 -11.15 -0.85
C VAL A 169 13.64 -11.23 0.51
N ALA A 170 14.18 -12.40 0.88
CA ALA A 170 14.92 -12.57 2.13
C ALA A 170 16.16 -11.66 2.22
N VAL A 171 17.01 -11.67 1.18
CA VAL A 171 18.23 -10.87 1.13
C VAL A 171 17.90 -9.39 1.18
N LYS A 172 16.88 -8.96 0.42
CA LYS A 172 16.38 -7.59 0.45
C LYS A 172 15.97 -7.18 1.87
N MET A 173 15.15 -7.99 2.54
CA MET A 173 14.71 -7.71 3.90
C MET A 173 15.85 -7.72 4.92
N LEU A 174 16.78 -8.67 4.83
CA LEU A 174 17.96 -8.71 5.69
C LEU A 174 18.81 -7.46 5.51
N PHE A 175 18.96 -6.97 4.28
CA PHE A 175 19.68 -5.73 4.01
C PHE A 175 18.93 -4.51 4.56
N THR A 176 17.61 -4.40 4.35
CA THR A 176 16.80 -3.32 4.93
C THR A 176 16.84 -3.32 6.46
N LEU A 177 16.82 -4.50 7.08
CA LEU A 177 16.96 -4.66 8.53
C LEU A 177 18.36 -4.26 9.00
N PHE A 178 19.40 -4.71 8.29
CA PHE A 178 20.77 -4.32 8.58
C PHE A 178 20.94 -2.80 8.54
N MET A 179 20.42 -2.12 7.52
CA MET A 179 20.48 -0.66 7.42
C MET A 179 19.74 0.03 8.58
N GLY A 180 18.54 -0.44 8.94
CA GLY A 180 17.79 0.14 10.07
C GLY A 180 18.46 -0.05 11.43
N TYR A 181 19.03 -1.23 11.72
CA TYR A 181 19.78 -1.45 12.96
C TYR A 181 21.12 -0.70 12.96
N PHE A 182 21.76 -0.60 11.80
CA PHE A 182 22.97 0.19 11.64
C PHE A 182 22.70 1.67 11.93
N ASP A 183 21.55 2.20 11.48
CA ASP A 183 21.09 3.57 11.77
C ASP A 183 20.98 3.81 13.28
N ILE A 184 20.21 2.99 13.98
CA ILE A 184 20.05 3.07 15.45
C ILE A 184 21.41 3.05 16.17
N ILE A 185 22.34 2.18 15.73
CA ILE A 185 23.68 2.11 16.31
C ILE A 185 24.44 3.42 16.04
N THR A 186 24.41 3.93 14.81
CA THR A 186 25.08 5.19 14.48
C THR A 186 24.47 6.37 15.25
N ASP A 187 23.16 6.40 15.43
CA ASP A 187 22.45 7.47 16.14
C ASP A 187 22.82 7.49 17.63
N LEU A 188 22.94 6.32 18.26
CA LEU A 188 23.46 6.22 19.64
C LEU A 188 24.92 6.66 19.74
N LEU A 189 25.75 6.32 18.75
CA LEU A 189 27.16 6.75 18.72
C LEU A 189 27.28 8.27 18.49
N VAL A 190 26.41 8.85 17.68
CA VAL A 190 26.34 10.30 17.44
C VAL A 190 25.82 11.02 18.68
N ALA A 191 24.78 10.52 19.34
CA ALA A 191 24.28 11.06 20.59
C ALA A 191 25.37 11.03 21.68
N LYS A 192 26.12 9.93 21.79
CA LYS A 192 27.29 9.84 22.68
C LYS A 192 28.36 10.86 22.30
N SER A 193 28.66 11.00 21.01
CA SER A 193 29.63 11.97 20.52
C SER A 193 29.26 13.41 20.93
N TYR A 194 27.98 13.80 20.79
CA TYR A 194 27.50 15.10 21.27
C TYR A 194 27.57 15.24 22.79
N TYR A 195 27.31 14.16 23.53
CA TYR A 195 27.43 14.16 24.98
C TYR A 195 28.88 14.38 25.44
N ASP A 196 29.84 13.72 24.76
CA ASP A 196 31.26 13.81 25.09
C ASP A 196 31.83 15.23 24.83
N VAL A 197 31.25 15.99 23.90
CA VAL A 197 31.60 17.40 23.63
C VAL A 197 30.70 18.40 24.38
N GLU A 198 29.98 17.94 25.40
CA GLU A 198 29.10 18.73 26.27
C GLU A 198 27.92 19.44 25.55
N ASP A 199 27.58 19.06 24.30
CA ASP A 199 26.34 19.48 23.65
C ASP A 199 25.16 18.58 24.08
N TYR A 200 24.83 18.68 25.37
CA TYR A 200 23.78 17.87 26.00
C TYR A 200 22.42 18.06 25.32
N LYS A 201 22.14 19.25 24.79
CA LYS A 201 20.88 19.55 24.13
C LYS A 201 20.72 18.72 22.85
N THR A 202 21.73 18.73 21.99
CA THR A 202 21.72 17.95 20.74
C THR A 202 21.78 16.45 21.05
N ALA A 203 22.57 16.03 22.03
CA ALA A 203 22.64 14.63 22.48
C ALA A 203 21.29 14.08 22.95
N TYR A 204 20.61 14.79 23.86
CA TYR A 204 19.30 14.35 24.36
C TYR A 204 18.20 14.41 23.31
N ALA A 205 18.25 15.40 22.40
CA ALA A 205 17.28 15.49 21.32
C ALA A 205 17.42 14.31 20.35
N THR A 206 18.65 13.99 19.93
CA THR A 206 18.98 12.83 19.08
C THR A 206 18.45 11.54 19.70
N ALA A 207 18.80 11.26 20.97
CA ALA A 207 18.31 10.08 21.68
C ALA A 207 16.78 10.07 21.85
N ALA A 208 16.15 11.24 22.05
CA ALA A 208 14.70 11.33 22.20
C ALA A 208 13.95 10.97 20.92
N PHE A 209 14.45 11.32 19.73
CA PHE A 209 13.82 10.95 18.46
C PHE A 209 13.93 9.45 18.18
N ALA A 210 15.08 8.83 18.43
CA ALA A 210 15.23 7.38 18.36
C ALA A 210 14.24 6.65 19.30
N ILE A 211 14.13 7.10 20.55
CA ILE A 211 13.15 6.53 21.51
C ILE A 211 11.71 6.75 21.02
N PHE A 212 11.41 7.95 20.51
CA PHE A 212 10.07 8.29 20.03
C PHE A 212 9.66 7.42 18.83
N ALA A 213 10.59 7.12 17.92
CA ALA A 213 10.38 6.23 16.79
C ALA A 213 10.04 4.80 17.23
N ILE A 214 10.79 4.25 18.20
CA ILE A 214 10.51 2.93 18.80
C ILE A 214 9.12 2.91 19.45
N VAL A 215 8.75 3.96 20.18
CA VAL A 215 7.41 4.10 20.78
C VAL A 215 6.32 4.18 19.71
N ALA A 216 6.53 4.94 18.64
CA ALA A 216 5.60 5.03 17.52
C ALA A 216 5.40 3.67 16.83
N GLN A 217 6.47 2.91 16.58
CA GLN A 217 6.40 1.55 16.04
C GLN A 217 5.64 0.60 16.98
N ALA A 218 5.84 0.72 18.29
CA ALA A 218 5.09 -0.05 19.28
C ALA A 218 3.59 0.30 19.26
N LEU A 219 3.23 1.58 19.12
CA LEU A 219 1.85 2.01 18.98
C LEU A 219 1.21 1.47 17.70
N PHE A 220 1.91 1.53 16.55
CA PHE A 220 1.42 0.94 15.31
C PHE A 220 1.19 -0.56 15.46
N THR A 221 2.13 -1.28 16.06
CA THR A 221 2.00 -2.72 16.36
C THR A 221 0.78 -2.98 17.26
N PHE A 222 0.61 -2.16 18.31
CA PHE A 222 -0.54 -2.26 19.19
C PHE A 222 -1.85 -2.11 18.42
N PHE A 223 -1.97 -1.13 17.51
CA PHE A 223 -3.19 -0.99 16.72
C PHE A 223 -3.40 -2.13 15.73
N GLN A 224 -2.35 -2.54 15.01
CA GLN A 224 -2.39 -3.60 14.00
C GLN A 224 -2.98 -4.91 14.50
N TYR A 225 -2.65 -5.30 15.74
CA TYR A 225 -3.14 -6.52 16.38
C TYR A 225 -4.40 -6.30 17.22
N GLY A 226 -5.19 -5.26 16.92
CA GLY A 226 -6.40 -4.92 17.68
C GLY A 226 -7.51 -5.98 17.66
N ARG A 227 -7.51 -6.88 16.66
CA ARG A 227 -8.46 -8.02 16.57
C ARG A 227 -7.99 -9.27 17.31
N ARG A 228 -6.76 -9.29 17.84
CA ARG A 228 -6.18 -10.42 18.60
C ARG A 228 -6.46 -10.29 20.10
N SER A 229 -6.12 -11.35 20.85
CA SER A 229 -6.20 -11.32 22.32
C SER A 229 -5.32 -10.22 22.90
N ILE A 230 -5.76 -9.60 24.00
CA ILE A 230 -5.00 -8.52 24.66
C ILE A 230 -3.59 -8.96 25.08
N CYS A 231 -3.43 -10.24 25.44
CA CYS A 231 -2.14 -10.82 25.80
C CYS A 231 -1.18 -10.86 24.61
N GLU A 232 -1.64 -11.36 23.44
CA GLU A 232 -0.83 -11.37 22.22
C GLU A 232 -0.49 -9.93 21.78
N ARG A 233 -1.47 -9.03 21.81
CA ARG A 233 -1.29 -7.63 21.50
C ARG A 233 -0.22 -6.98 22.37
N PHE A 234 -0.27 -7.22 23.69
CA PHE A 234 0.72 -6.71 24.63
C PHE A 234 2.12 -7.29 24.37
N TRP A 235 2.21 -8.60 24.15
CA TRP A 235 3.49 -9.26 23.87
C TRP A 235 4.15 -8.73 22.60
N ARG A 236 3.39 -8.58 21.50
CA ARG A 236 3.90 -8.00 20.25
C ARG A 236 4.31 -6.54 20.41
N THR A 237 3.56 -5.78 21.20
CA THR A 237 3.90 -4.38 21.52
C THR A 237 5.20 -4.30 22.33
N LEU A 238 5.42 -5.22 23.27
CA LEU A 238 6.67 -5.31 24.02
C LEU A 238 7.87 -5.65 23.13
N LEU A 239 7.70 -6.60 22.20
CA LEU A 239 8.73 -6.92 21.20
C LEU A 239 9.03 -5.71 20.30
N ALA A 240 8.01 -4.93 19.95
CA ALA A 240 8.20 -3.69 19.20
C ALA A 240 8.98 -2.63 20.00
N LEU A 241 8.73 -2.49 21.31
CA LEU A 241 9.52 -1.62 22.19
C LEU A 241 10.99 -2.07 22.31
N CYS A 242 11.28 -3.34 22.07
CA CYS A 242 12.65 -3.86 21.99
C CYS A 242 13.29 -3.68 20.59
N GLY A 243 12.63 -2.97 19.66
CA GLY A 243 13.12 -2.79 18.29
C GLY A 243 13.04 -4.04 17.42
N ILE A 244 12.24 -5.05 17.80
CA ILE A 244 12.12 -6.33 17.07
C ILE A 244 10.96 -6.28 16.05
N ALA A 245 10.08 -5.28 16.15
CA ALA A 245 8.92 -5.13 15.26
C ALA A 245 9.27 -5.21 13.76
N PRO A 246 10.25 -4.43 13.25
CA PRO A 246 10.61 -4.49 11.84
C PRO A 246 11.07 -5.88 11.38
N LEU A 247 11.75 -6.63 12.27
CA LEU A 247 12.20 -8.00 12.01
C LEU A 247 11.01 -8.96 11.93
N MET A 248 10.05 -8.85 12.85
CA MET A 248 8.84 -9.67 12.84
C MET A 248 8.00 -9.44 11.59
N GLU A 249 7.78 -8.17 11.23
CA GLU A 249 6.98 -7.85 10.04
C GLU A 249 7.72 -8.21 8.76
N GLY A 250 9.03 -7.98 8.69
CA GLY A 250 9.86 -8.49 7.58
C GLY A 250 9.76 -10.01 7.45
N ALA A 251 9.83 -10.74 8.56
CA ALA A 251 9.64 -12.20 8.56
C ALA A 251 8.23 -12.59 8.10
N ASN A 252 7.18 -11.88 8.52
CA ASN A 252 5.81 -12.13 8.07
C ASN A 252 5.67 -11.94 6.55
N VAL A 253 6.21 -10.85 6.00
CA VAL A 253 6.20 -10.61 4.55
C VAL A 253 7.02 -11.68 3.82
N TRP A 254 8.17 -12.09 4.36
CA TRP A 254 8.99 -13.17 3.79
C TRP A 254 8.30 -14.53 3.80
N MET A 255 7.54 -14.82 4.86
CA MET A 255 6.75 -16.05 4.99
C MET A 255 5.46 -16.00 4.17
N GLY A 256 4.99 -14.82 3.77
CA GLY A 256 3.70 -14.64 3.11
C GLY A 256 2.54 -14.95 4.03
N THR A 257 2.63 -14.60 5.32
CA THR A 257 1.58 -14.91 6.30
C THR A 257 0.34 -14.03 6.06
N ASN A 258 -0.72 -14.62 5.51
CA ASN A 258 -2.04 -13.98 5.40
C ASN A 258 -2.85 -14.27 6.66
N ASP A 259 -2.59 -13.52 7.72
CA ASP A 259 -3.28 -13.68 8.99
C ASP A 259 -4.58 -12.86 9.04
N GLN A 260 -5.73 -13.54 9.17
CA GLN A 260 -7.07 -12.93 9.26
C GLN A 260 -7.24 -11.99 10.47
N GLY A 261 -6.36 -12.07 11.47
CA GLY A 261 -6.38 -11.22 12.66
C GLY A 261 -5.74 -9.83 12.49
N LEU A 262 -5.23 -9.49 11.31
CA LEU A 262 -4.55 -8.23 11.05
C LEU A 262 -5.52 -7.12 10.57
N LEU A 263 -5.22 -5.86 10.89
CA LEU A 263 -5.97 -4.71 10.35
C LEU A 263 -5.57 -4.38 8.92
N ILE A 264 -4.26 -4.37 8.64
CA ILE A 264 -3.70 -4.18 7.30
C ILE A 264 -2.80 -5.35 6.92
N SER A 265 -2.53 -5.57 5.63
CA SER A 265 -1.64 -6.65 5.19
C SER A 265 -0.23 -6.50 5.79
N PRO A 266 0.53 -7.59 6.00
CA PRO A 266 1.91 -7.49 6.51
C PRO A 266 2.80 -6.56 5.69
N SER A 267 2.63 -6.56 4.36
CA SER A 267 3.40 -5.67 3.46
C SER A 267 3.06 -4.20 3.71
N ALA A 268 1.78 -3.86 3.85
CA ALA A 268 1.34 -2.51 4.18
C ALA A 268 1.81 -2.10 5.59
N MET A 269 1.78 -3.02 6.55
CA MET A 269 2.29 -2.78 7.91
C MET A 269 3.78 -2.49 7.92
N TYR A 270 4.57 -3.30 7.20
CA TYR A 270 6.01 -3.10 7.06
C TYR A 270 6.32 -1.75 6.41
N ALA A 271 5.61 -1.39 5.33
CA ALA A 271 5.74 -0.08 4.69
C ALA A 271 5.37 1.08 5.64
N THR A 272 4.32 0.91 6.44
CA THR A 272 3.86 1.91 7.43
C THR A 272 4.89 2.10 8.54
N MET A 273 5.48 1.02 9.05
CA MET A 273 6.56 1.11 10.04
C MET A 273 7.77 1.87 9.49
N LYS A 274 8.15 1.61 8.24
CA LYS A 274 9.25 2.30 7.58
C LYS A 274 8.96 3.76 7.26
N ALA A 275 7.74 4.10 6.86
CA ALA A 275 7.31 5.48 6.74
C ALA A 275 7.35 6.22 8.10
N GLY A 276 6.96 5.52 9.18
CA GLY A 276 7.04 6.00 10.55
C GLY A 276 8.47 6.27 11.01
N GLU A 277 9.39 5.33 10.76
CA GLU A 277 10.85 5.46 11.01
C GLU A 277 11.37 6.75 10.37
N ILE A 278 11.07 6.99 9.09
CA ILE A 278 11.54 8.18 8.39
C ILE A 278 10.95 9.47 8.96
N CYS A 279 9.65 9.49 9.27
CA CYS A 279 8.99 10.72 9.75
C CYS A 279 9.33 11.07 11.19
N PHE A 280 9.52 10.07 12.06
CA PHE A 280 9.69 10.27 13.49
C PHE A 280 11.15 10.17 13.95
N GLU A 281 12.03 9.56 13.16
CA GLU A 281 13.46 9.39 13.45
C GLU A 281 14.30 10.12 12.40
N SER A 282 14.36 9.60 11.17
CA SER A 282 15.39 10.00 10.21
C SER A 282 15.30 11.49 9.83
N ILE A 283 14.09 12.04 9.62
CA ILE A 283 13.93 13.47 9.30
C ILE A 283 14.33 14.36 10.49
N PRO A 284 13.69 14.28 11.68
CA PRO A 284 14.04 15.17 12.78
C PRO A 284 15.49 15.01 13.25
N GLU A 285 15.99 13.78 13.27
CA GLU A 285 17.34 13.45 13.68
C GLU A 285 18.37 14.03 12.72
N SER A 286 18.24 13.75 11.42
CA SER A 286 19.15 14.33 10.42
C SER A 286 19.14 15.86 10.49
N ILE A 287 17.97 16.47 10.77
CA ILE A 287 17.86 17.92 10.92
C ILE A 287 18.72 18.41 12.10
N ILE A 288 18.63 17.71 13.24
CA ILE A 288 19.33 18.06 14.49
C ILE A 288 20.82 17.76 14.40
N GLN A 289 21.21 16.62 13.83
CA GLN A 289 22.62 16.25 13.66
C GLN A 289 23.33 17.25 12.71
N ILE A 290 22.75 17.56 11.55
CA ILE A 290 23.31 18.61 10.67
C ILE A 290 23.28 19.98 11.36
N GLY A 291 22.21 20.32 12.08
CA GLY A 291 22.13 21.57 12.83
C GLY A 291 23.16 21.67 13.96
N GLY A 292 23.55 20.55 14.56
CA GLY A 292 24.67 20.44 15.49
C GLY A 292 26.00 20.65 14.79
N LEU A 293 26.23 19.99 13.65
CA LEU A 293 27.42 20.16 12.82
C LEU A 293 27.63 21.61 12.36
N LEU A 294 26.56 22.30 11.95
CA LEU A 294 26.62 23.69 11.50
C LEU A 294 27.00 24.69 12.61
N ARG A 295 26.71 24.35 13.87
CA ARG A 295 27.03 25.15 15.06
C ARG A 295 28.34 24.76 15.73
N ALA A 296 28.84 23.55 15.47
CA ALA A 296 30.06 23.06 16.06
C ALA A 296 31.29 23.77 15.45
N ASP A 297 32.26 24.08 16.30
CA ASP A 297 33.58 24.48 15.80
C ASP A 297 34.19 23.32 15.02
N GLN A 298 34.92 23.63 13.94
CA GLN A 298 35.56 22.62 13.08
C GLN A 298 36.45 21.62 13.86
N GLN A 299 37.02 22.04 14.98
CA GLN A 299 37.87 21.20 15.83
C GLN A 299 37.10 20.15 16.64
N HIS A 300 35.80 20.34 16.86
CA HIS A 300 34.93 19.46 17.64
C HIS A 300 34.10 18.51 16.78
N VAL A 301 34.15 18.66 15.45
CA VAL A 301 33.42 17.78 14.53
C VAL A 301 34.13 16.43 14.44
N GLN A 302 33.45 15.39 14.90
CA GLN A 302 33.96 14.02 14.85
C GLN A 302 33.48 13.32 13.59
N MET A 303 34.33 12.47 13.00
CA MET A 303 33.99 11.70 11.78
C MET A 303 32.70 10.87 11.95
N ILE A 304 32.44 10.39 13.17
CA ILE A 304 31.23 9.61 13.47
C ILE A 304 29.93 10.41 13.24
N GLN A 305 29.94 11.73 13.45
CA GLN A 305 28.79 12.61 13.21
C GLN A 305 28.50 12.72 11.72
N ILE A 306 29.55 12.85 10.90
CA ILE A 306 29.43 12.88 9.43
C ILE A 306 28.93 11.53 8.91
N VAL A 307 29.50 10.43 9.42
CA VAL A 307 29.09 9.07 9.05
C VAL A 307 27.64 8.81 9.45
N GLY A 308 27.19 9.27 10.63
CA GLY A 308 25.81 9.15 11.08
C GLY A 308 24.83 9.85 10.14
N VAL A 309 25.08 11.13 9.82
CA VAL A 309 24.25 11.90 8.88
C VAL A 309 24.17 11.23 7.51
N VAL A 310 25.31 10.83 6.95
CA VAL A 310 25.35 10.19 5.63
C VAL A 310 24.63 8.84 5.67
N SER A 311 24.84 8.06 6.74
CA SER A 311 24.16 6.77 6.94
C SER A 311 22.65 6.96 6.97
N SER A 312 22.12 7.89 7.78
CA SER A 312 20.69 8.13 7.92
C SER A 312 20.04 8.55 6.60
N ILE A 313 20.69 9.45 5.84
CA ILE A 313 20.21 9.85 4.51
C ILE A 313 20.18 8.66 3.54
N LEU A 314 21.25 7.85 3.50
CA LEU A 314 21.33 6.70 2.59
C LEU A 314 20.38 5.57 2.99
N SER A 315 20.26 5.26 4.29
CA SER A 315 19.30 4.31 4.85
C SER A 315 17.88 4.71 4.52
N GLY A 316 17.50 5.96 4.83
CA GLY A 316 16.19 6.51 4.50
C GLY A 316 15.89 6.44 2.99
N ALA A 317 16.83 6.86 2.14
CA ALA A 317 16.67 6.79 0.70
C ALA A 317 16.52 5.36 0.16
N PHE A 318 17.27 4.41 0.72
CA PHE A 318 17.17 3.00 0.38
C PHE A 318 15.81 2.43 0.78
N ILE A 319 15.40 2.62 2.04
CA ILE A 319 14.11 2.18 2.57
C ILE A 319 12.96 2.72 1.71
N MET A 320 13.01 4.00 1.32
CA MET A 320 11.98 4.62 0.51
C MET A 320 11.94 4.08 -0.91
N THR A 321 13.10 3.88 -1.52
CA THR A 321 13.19 3.29 -2.85
C THR A 321 12.64 1.86 -2.84
N ASP A 322 13.06 1.07 -1.87
CA ASP A 322 12.67 -0.31 -1.73
C ASP A 322 11.18 -0.48 -1.43
N GLY A 323 10.65 0.34 -0.51
CA GLY A 323 9.23 0.40 -0.17
C GLY A 323 8.38 0.84 -1.35
N ASN A 324 8.80 1.89 -2.07
CA ASN A 324 8.08 2.38 -3.24
C ASN A 324 8.02 1.34 -4.37
N PHE A 325 9.14 0.67 -4.68
CA PHE A 325 9.14 -0.41 -5.67
C PHE A 325 8.31 -1.61 -5.21
N GLY A 326 8.43 -2.03 -3.95
CA GLY A 326 7.66 -3.15 -3.41
C GLY A 326 6.16 -2.89 -3.47
N LEU A 327 5.74 -1.70 -3.06
CA LEU A 327 4.34 -1.29 -3.02
C LEU A 327 3.75 -1.14 -4.43
N MET A 328 4.44 -0.43 -5.34
CA MET A 328 3.97 -0.26 -6.71
C MET A 328 3.91 -1.60 -7.47
N LEU A 329 4.83 -2.51 -7.17
CA LEU A 329 4.81 -3.84 -7.76
C LEU A 329 3.62 -4.67 -7.25
N SER A 330 3.28 -4.57 -5.96
CA SER A 330 2.07 -5.16 -5.37
C SER A 330 0.81 -4.58 -6.01
N MET A 331 0.70 -3.26 -6.09
CA MET A 331 -0.44 -2.59 -6.71
C MET A 331 -0.57 -2.93 -8.20
N HIS A 332 0.53 -3.10 -8.91
CA HIS A 332 0.51 -3.56 -10.31
C HIS A 332 0.08 -5.03 -10.46
N ILE A 333 0.30 -5.89 -9.43
CA ILE A 333 -0.24 -7.27 -9.43
C ILE A 333 -1.75 -7.23 -9.31
N GLU A 334 -2.22 -6.45 -8.36
CA GLU A 334 -3.63 -6.31 -8.03
C GLU A 334 -4.37 -5.58 -9.15
N ASN A 335 -3.71 -4.63 -9.82
CA ASN A 335 -4.30 -3.75 -10.83
C ASN A 335 -3.45 -3.71 -12.12
N PRO A 336 -3.34 -4.81 -12.87
CA PRO A 336 -2.46 -4.88 -14.05
C PRO A 336 -2.92 -3.98 -15.20
N GLY A 337 -4.21 -3.61 -15.25
CA GLY A 337 -4.78 -2.69 -16.23
C GLY A 337 -4.49 -1.22 -15.96
N GLU A 338 -4.04 -0.87 -14.76
CA GLU A 338 -3.89 0.52 -14.33
C GLU A 338 -2.52 1.10 -14.77
N PRO A 339 -2.48 2.09 -15.69
CA PRO A 339 -1.24 2.69 -16.15
C PRO A 339 -0.39 3.35 -15.05
N TYR A 340 -0.97 3.77 -13.91
CA TYR A 340 -0.21 4.36 -12.81
C TYR A 340 0.78 3.40 -12.16
N TYR A 341 0.51 2.09 -12.18
CA TYR A 341 1.38 1.09 -11.56
C TYR A 341 2.34 0.41 -12.55
N ALA A 342 2.16 0.65 -13.85
CA ALA A 342 2.89 0.00 -14.93
C ALA A 342 4.24 0.66 -15.30
N TRP A 343 4.81 1.52 -14.44
CA TRP A 343 6.08 2.20 -14.74
C TRP A 343 7.32 1.32 -14.57
N ILE A 344 7.23 0.22 -13.81
CA ILE A 344 8.37 -0.66 -13.54
C ILE A 344 8.74 -1.40 -14.82
N SER A 345 9.96 -1.19 -15.32
CA SER A 345 10.42 -1.88 -16.52
C SER A 345 10.46 -3.40 -16.32
N LYS A 346 10.01 -4.15 -17.35
CA LYS A 346 10.12 -5.61 -17.41
C LYS A 346 11.54 -6.12 -17.63
N LYS A 347 12.39 -5.31 -18.29
CA LYS A 347 13.80 -5.67 -18.54
C LYS A 347 14.61 -5.46 -17.27
N LEU A 348 15.32 -6.50 -16.83
CA LEU A 348 16.07 -6.51 -15.56
C LEU A 348 17.08 -5.36 -15.43
N TRP A 349 17.83 -5.06 -16.51
CA TRP A 349 18.84 -4.01 -16.48
C TRP A 349 18.24 -2.59 -16.43
N GLU A 350 17.13 -2.37 -17.13
CA GLU A 350 16.37 -1.11 -17.05
C GLU A 350 15.78 -0.94 -15.66
N LYS A 351 15.18 -2.00 -15.08
CA LYS A 351 14.68 -1.99 -13.70
C LYS A 351 15.77 -1.66 -12.68
N ARG A 352 16.97 -2.26 -12.78
CA ARG A 352 18.10 -1.94 -11.90
C ARG A 352 18.53 -0.47 -12.00
N ARG A 353 18.62 0.06 -13.22
CA ARG A 353 18.93 1.48 -13.45
C ARG A 353 17.83 2.41 -12.93
N GLN A 354 16.58 1.97 -13.05
CA GLN A 354 15.42 2.67 -12.51
C GLN A 354 15.47 2.72 -10.98
N MET A 355 15.71 1.58 -10.31
CA MET A 355 15.88 1.52 -8.85
C MET A 355 17.04 2.39 -8.38
N PHE A 356 18.18 2.31 -9.05
CA PHE A 356 19.33 3.17 -8.73
C PHE A 356 19.02 4.65 -8.95
N GLY A 357 18.32 5.00 -10.04
CA GLY A 357 17.88 6.37 -10.31
C GLY A 357 16.95 6.91 -9.23
N THR A 358 15.96 6.12 -8.80
CA THR A 358 15.06 6.47 -7.69
C THR A 358 15.81 6.61 -6.37
N PHE A 359 16.75 5.71 -6.07
CA PHE A 359 17.60 5.81 -4.88
C PHE A 359 18.43 7.08 -4.87
N LEU A 360 19.12 7.38 -5.98
CA LEU A 360 19.94 8.59 -6.10
C LEU A 360 19.09 9.86 -5.98
N PHE A 361 17.92 9.86 -6.63
CA PHE A 361 16.96 10.96 -6.51
C PHE A 361 16.53 11.17 -5.05
N ASN A 362 16.09 10.10 -4.37
CA ASN A 362 15.63 10.17 -2.99
C ASN A 362 16.75 10.61 -2.04
N ALA A 363 17.97 10.06 -2.16
CA ALA A 363 19.08 10.43 -1.31
C ALA A 363 19.44 11.92 -1.44
N CYS A 364 19.55 12.41 -2.67
CA CYS A 364 19.88 13.80 -2.92
C CYS A 364 18.74 14.74 -2.54
N TYR A 365 17.50 14.44 -2.92
CA TYR A 365 16.33 15.23 -2.56
C TYR A 365 16.15 15.30 -1.04
N PHE A 366 16.30 14.17 -0.34
CA PHE A 366 16.23 14.12 1.12
C PHE A 366 17.35 14.97 1.75
N SER A 367 18.59 14.82 1.28
CA SER A 367 19.73 15.58 1.79
C SER A 367 19.52 17.10 1.65
N GLN A 368 18.91 17.56 0.56
CA GLN A 368 18.62 18.97 0.34
C GLN A 368 17.60 19.48 1.34
N PHE A 369 16.48 18.75 1.49
CA PHE A 369 15.43 19.12 2.43
C PHE A 369 15.97 19.20 3.86
N VAL A 370 16.72 18.19 4.31
CA VAL A 370 17.33 18.19 5.64
C VAL A 370 18.31 19.35 5.77
N PHE A 371 19.25 19.52 4.83
CA PHE A 371 20.27 20.56 4.90
C PHE A 371 19.67 21.98 5.03
N VAL A 372 18.70 22.31 4.17
CA VAL A 372 17.99 23.60 4.22
C VAL A 372 17.29 23.76 5.57
N THR A 373 16.57 22.74 6.00
CA THR A 373 15.79 22.78 7.25
C THR A 373 16.70 22.91 8.47
N SER A 374 17.83 22.21 8.50
CA SER A 374 18.87 22.31 9.53
C SER A 374 19.47 23.69 9.63
N LEU A 375 19.73 24.33 8.50
CA LEU A 375 20.27 25.68 8.46
C LEU A 375 19.34 26.67 9.17
N PHE A 376 18.05 26.67 8.83
CA PHE A 376 17.09 27.50 9.55
C PHE A 376 16.86 27.02 10.99
N ALA A 377 16.88 25.72 11.27
CA ALA A 377 16.71 25.22 12.64
C ALA A 377 17.86 25.68 13.56
N ALA A 378 19.10 25.72 13.05
CA ALA A 378 20.29 26.11 13.77
C ALA A 378 20.32 27.61 14.07
N PHE A 379 19.99 28.46 13.10
CA PHE A 379 20.19 29.91 13.20
C PHE A 379 18.89 30.70 13.37
N ASN A 380 17.75 30.23 12.86
CA ASN A 380 16.48 30.95 12.92
C ASN A 380 15.23 30.04 12.93
N SER A 381 15.04 29.29 14.02
CA SER A 381 13.94 28.32 14.15
C SER A 381 12.54 28.96 14.02
N ARG A 382 12.38 30.25 14.34
CA ARG A 382 11.10 30.97 14.15
C ARG A 382 10.78 31.15 12.67
N ARG A 383 11.77 31.52 11.84
CA ARG A 383 11.60 31.59 10.38
C ARG A 383 11.26 30.21 9.82
N LEU A 384 11.94 29.15 10.29
CA LEU A 384 11.63 27.79 9.87
C LEU A 384 10.16 27.43 10.10
N VAL A 385 9.69 27.61 11.34
CA VAL A 385 8.30 27.29 11.72
C VAL A 385 7.32 28.11 10.88
N GLY A 386 7.60 29.40 10.67
CA GLY A 386 6.78 30.27 9.83
C GLY A 386 6.71 29.77 8.38
N LEU A 387 7.85 29.44 7.78
CA LEU A 387 7.93 28.95 6.40
C LEU A 387 7.20 27.61 6.22
N LEU A 388 7.47 26.63 7.09
CA LEU A 388 6.81 25.33 7.04
C LEU A 388 5.30 25.44 7.29
N SER A 389 4.86 26.33 8.20
CA SER A 389 3.44 26.55 8.47
C SER A 389 2.72 27.20 7.29
N VAL A 390 3.35 28.18 6.63
CA VAL A 390 2.80 28.82 5.43
C VAL A 390 2.72 27.81 4.29
N GLU A 391 3.78 27.04 4.04
CA GLU A 391 3.80 26.02 3.00
C GLU A 391 2.73 24.95 3.23
N LEU A 392 2.64 24.41 4.45
CA LEU A 392 1.61 23.44 4.82
C LEU A 392 0.21 24.05 4.67
N GLY A 393 0.01 25.31 5.10
CA GLY A 393 -1.25 26.03 4.94
C GLY A 393 -1.65 26.25 3.48
N LEU A 394 -0.69 26.54 2.59
CA LEU A 394 -0.93 26.67 1.15
C LEU A 394 -1.32 25.33 0.52
N ILE A 395 -0.66 24.24 0.93
CA ILE A 395 -1.02 22.89 0.47
C ILE A 395 -2.43 22.55 0.93
N PHE A 396 -2.76 22.79 2.21
CA PHE A 396 -4.12 22.56 2.71
C PHE A 396 -5.18 23.42 2.00
N ALA A 397 -4.88 24.69 1.72
CA ALA A 397 -5.76 25.56 0.96
C ALA A 397 -5.96 25.05 -0.48
N TYR A 398 -4.88 24.57 -1.12
CA TYR A 398 -4.93 23.99 -2.45
C TYR A 398 -5.75 22.69 -2.50
N MET A 399 -5.52 21.78 -1.55
CA MET A 399 -6.31 20.54 -1.42
C MET A 399 -7.77 20.84 -1.08
N GLY A 400 -8.03 21.88 -0.26
CA GLY A 400 -9.36 22.38 0.04
C GLY A 400 -10.07 22.92 -1.21
N TRP A 401 -9.38 23.72 -2.01
CA TRP A 401 -9.90 24.27 -3.26
C TRP A 401 -10.23 23.18 -4.29
N LYS A 402 -9.41 22.12 -4.38
CA LYS A 402 -9.67 20.94 -5.22
C LYS A 402 -10.76 20.02 -4.63
N GLY A 403 -11.19 20.26 -3.39
CA GLY A 403 -12.18 19.45 -2.68
C GLY A 403 -11.66 18.05 -2.32
N GLU A 404 -10.34 17.90 -2.16
CA GLU A 404 -9.63 16.66 -1.83
C GLU A 404 -9.13 16.65 -0.38
N LEU A 405 -9.23 17.77 0.33
CA LEU A 405 -8.82 17.91 1.73
C LEU A 405 -9.38 16.81 2.63
N PHE A 406 -10.62 16.39 2.39
CA PHE A 406 -11.32 15.38 3.18
C PHE A 406 -11.17 13.97 2.62
N GLY A 407 -10.14 13.74 1.80
CA GLY A 407 -9.93 12.45 1.17
C GLY A 407 -9.77 11.31 2.17
N PHE A 408 -8.92 11.53 3.16
CA PHE A 408 -8.57 10.55 4.19
C PHE A 408 -9.56 10.48 5.35
N SER A 409 -10.43 11.47 5.56
CA SER A 409 -11.34 11.51 6.75
C SER A 409 -12.24 10.29 6.85
N VAL A 410 -12.39 9.57 5.74
CA VAL A 410 -13.57 8.78 5.50
C VAL A 410 -13.33 7.28 5.41
N LEU A 411 -12.12 6.85 5.73
CA LEU A 411 -11.83 5.48 6.16
C LEU A 411 -12.32 5.20 7.61
N SER A 412 -12.88 6.20 8.30
CA SER A 412 -13.23 6.11 9.71
C SER A 412 -14.63 6.68 9.98
N HIS A 413 -15.38 6.04 10.89
CA HIS A 413 -16.77 6.40 11.22
C HIS A 413 -16.98 7.91 11.40
N PRO A 414 -18.13 8.48 10.99
CA PRO A 414 -18.37 9.93 11.05
C PRO A 414 -18.29 10.42 12.50
N SER A 415 -17.13 10.99 12.85
CA SER A 415 -16.90 11.71 14.10
C SER A 415 -16.16 13.00 13.76
N ALA A 416 -16.35 14.05 14.56
CA ALA A 416 -15.66 15.32 14.31
C ALA A 416 -14.12 15.16 14.31
N PHE A 417 -13.59 14.20 15.07
CA PHE A 417 -12.16 13.86 15.04
C PHE A 417 -11.76 13.26 13.68
N ASN A 418 -12.54 12.30 13.20
CA ASN A 418 -12.31 11.64 11.92
C ASN A 418 -12.50 12.57 10.72
N ASN A 419 -13.40 13.55 10.81
CA ASN A 419 -13.69 14.46 9.69
C ASN A 419 -12.67 15.59 9.54
N TYR A 420 -11.98 16.02 10.60
CA TYR A 420 -11.10 17.20 10.53
C TYR A 420 -9.68 16.92 11.02
N VAL A 421 -9.53 16.26 12.17
CA VAL A 421 -8.22 16.04 12.80
C VAL A 421 -7.45 14.95 12.06
N PHE A 422 -8.11 13.84 11.72
CA PHE A 422 -7.46 12.74 11.03
C PHE A 422 -6.92 13.14 9.64
N PRO A 423 -7.69 13.81 8.75
CA PRO A 423 -7.15 14.32 7.49
C PRO A 423 -5.97 15.26 7.70
N PHE A 424 -6.06 16.17 8.68
CA PHE A 424 -4.97 17.09 8.95
C PHE A 424 -3.69 16.34 9.34
N ILE A 425 -3.79 15.33 10.22
CA ILE A 425 -2.65 14.49 10.61
C ILE A 425 -2.13 13.69 9.42
N ALA A 426 -3.01 13.03 8.67
CA ALA A 426 -2.65 12.22 7.50
C ALA A 426 -1.95 13.09 6.44
N TRP A 427 -2.53 14.23 6.08
CA TRP A 427 -1.92 15.16 5.12
C TRP A 427 -0.60 15.74 5.62
N SER A 428 -0.48 16.04 6.92
CA SER A 428 0.79 16.50 7.49
C SER A 428 1.86 15.40 7.38
N PHE A 429 1.49 14.15 7.61
CA PHE A 429 2.37 13.00 7.46
C PHE A 429 2.77 12.78 5.99
N TYR A 430 1.82 12.84 5.05
CA TYR A 430 2.10 12.77 3.61
C TYR A 430 2.99 13.92 3.13
N TYR A 431 2.72 15.13 3.62
CA TYR A 431 3.56 16.29 3.32
C TYR A 431 5.00 16.05 3.78
N LEU A 432 5.20 15.60 5.03
CA LEU A 432 6.54 15.28 5.54
C LEU A 432 7.22 14.18 4.72
N LEU A 433 6.49 13.11 4.38
CA LEU A 433 7.01 12.05 3.51
C LEU A 433 7.43 12.58 2.14
N VAL A 434 6.60 13.39 1.48
CA VAL A 434 6.92 13.97 0.16
C VAL A 434 8.07 14.98 0.24
N CYS A 435 8.26 15.64 1.39
CA CYS A 435 9.38 16.54 1.62
C CYS A 435 10.71 15.80 1.78
N ALA A 436 10.69 14.60 2.37
CA ALA A 436 11.90 13.82 2.56
C ALA A 436 12.18 12.88 1.40
N ALA A 437 11.19 12.15 0.93
CA ALA A 437 11.35 11.18 -0.13
C ALA A 437 10.04 11.03 -0.92
N PRO A 438 9.99 11.59 -2.15
CA PRO A 438 8.79 11.55 -2.98
C PRO A 438 8.49 10.09 -3.36
N MET A 439 7.45 9.51 -2.76
CA MET A 439 7.01 8.16 -3.10
C MET A 439 6.12 8.18 -4.33
N SER A 440 6.31 7.25 -5.27
CA SER A 440 5.43 7.13 -6.44
C SER A 440 3.99 6.75 -6.06
N ILE A 441 3.75 6.13 -4.90
CA ILE A 441 2.38 5.94 -4.41
C ILE A 441 1.68 7.26 -4.14
N ALA A 442 2.39 8.29 -3.69
CA ALA A 442 1.79 9.61 -3.49
C ALA A 442 1.31 10.20 -4.84
N ALA A 443 1.87 9.74 -5.97
CA ALA A 443 1.36 10.08 -7.30
C ALA A 443 0.08 9.33 -7.68
N CYS A 444 -0.37 8.35 -6.89
CA CYS A 444 -1.66 7.71 -7.08
C CYS A 444 -2.75 8.79 -6.98
N PRO A 445 -3.70 8.85 -7.93
CA PRO A 445 -4.78 9.82 -7.86
C PRO A 445 -5.62 9.73 -6.58
N MET A 446 -5.68 8.56 -5.94
CA MET A 446 -6.36 8.40 -4.64
C MET A 446 -5.65 9.11 -3.47
N GLU A 447 -4.38 9.45 -3.65
CA GLU A 447 -3.53 10.11 -2.65
C GLU A 447 -3.40 11.60 -2.97
N LEU A 448 -2.24 12.08 -3.44
CA LEU A 448 -2.07 13.46 -3.95
C LEU A 448 -2.43 13.58 -5.43
N GLY A 449 -2.37 12.49 -6.18
CA GLY A 449 -2.39 12.52 -7.63
C GLY A 449 -1.09 13.04 -8.25
N PRO A 450 -0.86 12.71 -9.53
CA PRO A 450 0.43 12.88 -10.18
C PRO A 450 0.82 14.35 -10.38
N GLU A 451 -0.16 15.21 -10.64
CA GLU A 451 0.07 16.66 -10.81
C GLU A 451 0.50 17.30 -9.50
N ILE A 452 -0.24 17.06 -8.42
CA ILE A 452 0.07 17.66 -7.13
C ILE A 452 1.41 17.10 -6.65
N PHE A 453 1.63 15.80 -6.79
CA PHE A 453 2.90 15.17 -6.46
C PHE A 453 4.08 15.77 -7.24
N SER A 454 4.02 15.85 -8.56
CA SER A 454 5.10 16.41 -9.39
C SER A 454 5.30 17.91 -9.15
N THR A 455 4.20 18.65 -8.97
CA THR A 455 4.23 20.08 -8.65
C THR A 455 4.86 20.31 -7.28
N LEU A 456 4.56 19.47 -6.28
CA LEU A 456 5.17 19.53 -4.96
C LEU A 456 6.67 19.23 -5.00
N ILE A 457 7.12 18.26 -5.80
CA ILE A 457 8.56 18.00 -6.01
C ILE A 457 9.25 19.22 -6.61
N VAL A 458 8.71 19.76 -7.70
CA VAL A 458 9.28 20.94 -8.38
C VAL A 458 9.26 22.15 -7.45
N TRP A 459 8.12 22.40 -6.79
CA TRP A 459 7.97 23.43 -5.78
C TRP A 459 9.02 23.29 -4.69
N ARG A 460 9.23 22.08 -4.16
CA ARG A 460 10.19 21.84 -3.09
C ARG A 460 11.63 22.07 -3.54
N LEU A 461 12.00 21.63 -4.74
CA LEU A 461 13.32 21.91 -5.31
C LEU A 461 13.56 23.42 -5.47
N LEU A 462 12.53 24.17 -5.89
CA LEU A 462 12.60 25.63 -6.04
C LEU A 462 12.64 26.34 -4.68
N THR A 463 11.78 25.96 -3.74
CA THR A 463 11.73 26.57 -2.41
C THR A 463 12.98 26.26 -1.61
N ASN A 464 13.53 25.06 -1.68
CA ASN A 464 14.83 24.73 -1.08
C ASN A 464 15.94 25.65 -1.62
N GLY A 465 15.93 25.93 -2.93
CA GLY A 465 16.90 26.84 -3.55
C GLY A 465 16.72 28.28 -3.07
N GLY A 466 15.47 28.76 -3.02
CA GLY A 466 15.14 30.07 -2.47
C GLY A 466 15.49 30.18 -0.98
N PHE A 467 15.25 29.13 -0.20
CA PHE A 467 15.54 29.06 1.22
C PHE A 467 17.03 29.10 1.50
N ILE A 468 17.86 28.38 0.74
CA ILE A 468 19.31 28.52 0.83
C ILE A 468 19.76 29.91 0.46
N TYR A 469 19.18 30.52 -0.57
CA TYR A 469 19.49 31.89 -0.94
C TYR A 469 19.17 32.88 0.20
N LEU A 470 18.03 32.70 0.86
CA LEU A 470 17.62 33.50 2.01
C LEU A 470 18.46 33.25 3.26
N ALA A 471 19.14 32.10 3.32
CA ALA A 471 19.96 31.69 4.44
C ALA A 471 21.46 31.83 4.19
N LEU A 472 21.85 32.58 3.15
CA LEU A 472 23.26 32.84 2.83
C LEU A 472 23.96 33.64 3.93
N ASP A 473 23.24 34.52 4.62
CA ASP A 473 23.76 35.30 5.73
C ASP A 473 23.99 34.38 6.94
N GLU A 474 23.05 33.48 7.24
CA GLU A 474 23.20 32.45 8.27
C GLU A 474 24.34 31.45 7.96
N LEU A 475 24.62 31.18 6.68
CA LEU A 475 25.79 30.39 6.25
C LEU A 475 27.11 31.10 6.57
N GLU A 476 27.15 32.44 6.48
CA GLU A 476 28.32 33.23 6.84
C GLU A 476 28.60 33.20 8.36
N GLU A 477 27.55 33.00 9.17
CA GLU A 477 27.66 32.79 10.62
C GLU A 477 28.11 31.36 10.99
N SER A 478 28.09 30.40 10.05
CA SER A 478 28.51 29.02 10.34
C SER A 478 30.03 28.92 10.47
N HIS A 479 30.48 28.38 11.60
CA HIS A 479 31.90 28.09 11.82
C HIS A 479 32.41 26.90 11.00
N TYR A 480 31.52 26.01 10.58
CA TYR A 480 31.89 24.76 9.94
C TYR A 480 31.98 24.89 8.42
N LEU A 481 31.02 25.60 7.79
CA LEU A 481 30.75 25.47 6.36
C LEU A 481 30.75 26.85 5.68
N ASP A 482 31.80 27.11 4.88
CA ASP A 482 31.87 28.33 4.07
C ASP A 482 30.68 28.42 3.10
N ARG A 483 30.20 29.64 2.85
CA ARG A 483 29.09 29.95 1.95
C ARG A 483 29.30 29.32 0.57
N GLY A 484 30.53 29.35 0.05
CA GLY A 484 30.87 28.74 -1.23
C GLY A 484 30.67 27.22 -1.23
N ILE A 485 31.15 26.55 -0.17
CA ILE A 485 31.07 25.09 -0.03
C ILE A 485 29.62 24.65 0.15
N GLY A 486 28.83 25.35 0.98
CA GLY A 486 27.43 25.01 1.22
C GLY A 486 26.58 25.11 -0.04
N MET A 487 26.77 26.18 -0.81
CA MET A 487 26.08 26.35 -2.08
C MET A 487 26.52 25.31 -3.13
N GLN A 488 27.82 24.99 -3.20
CA GLN A 488 28.33 23.94 -4.08
C GLN A 488 27.75 22.57 -3.73
N ALA A 489 27.70 22.21 -2.44
CA ALA A 489 27.12 20.95 -1.98
C ALA A 489 25.62 20.86 -2.33
N TYR A 490 24.88 21.96 -2.13
CA TYR A 490 23.46 22.01 -2.50
C TYR A 490 23.24 21.85 -4.01
N VAL A 491 23.99 22.60 -4.83
CA VAL A 491 23.89 22.53 -6.30
C VAL A 491 24.31 21.14 -6.81
N ALA A 492 25.37 20.55 -6.26
CA ALA A 492 25.79 19.20 -6.60
C ALA A 492 24.68 18.18 -6.27
N SER A 493 24.08 18.28 -5.09
CA SER A 493 22.95 17.44 -4.71
C SER A 493 21.75 17.63 -5.65
N MET A 494 21.45 18.86 -6.07
CA MET A 494 20.37 19.16 -7.02
C MET A 494 20.61 18.49 -8.38
N LEU A 495 21.83 18.59 -8.90
CA LEU A 495 22.21 18.00 -10.18
C LEU A 495 22.16 16.47 -10.11
N LEU A 496 22.60 15.88 -9.01
CA LEU A 496 22.52 14.44 -8.78
C LEU A 496 21.06 13.96 -8.62
N ALA A 497 20.21 14.73 -7.94
CA ALA A 497 18.78 14.44 -7.87
C ALA A 497 18.15 14.47 -9.27
N ALA A 498 18.42 15.51 -10.06
CA ALA A 498 17.93 15.62 -11.43
C ALA A 498 18.44 14.45 -12.32
N PHE A 499 19.69 14.04 -12.15
CA PHE A 499 20.26 12.88 -12.83
C PHE A 499 19.58 11.56 -12.40
N GLY A 500 19.32 11.38 -11.10
CA GLY A 500 18.56 10.24 -10.58
C GLY A 500 17.15 10.17 -11.17
N LEU A 501 16.44 11.30 -11.21
CA LEU A 501 15.12 11.42 -11.83
C LEU A 501 15.16 11.12 -13.34
N PHE A 502 16.19 11.59 -14.04
CA PHE A 502 16.40 11.26 -15.45
C PHE A 502 16.60 9.75 -15.65
N LEU A 503 17.44 9.10 -14.84
CA LEU A 503 17.64 7.65 -14.89
C LEU A 503 16.34 6.90 -14.60
N PHE A 504 15.54 7.36 -13.64
CA PHE A 504 14.21 6.79 -13.37
C PHE A 504 13.31 6.87 -14.61
N ILE A 505 13.05 8.07 -15.13
CA ILE A 505 12.11 8.30 -16.26
C ILE A 505 12.58 7.58 -17.53
N ARG A 506 13.89 7.60 -17.81
CA ARG A 506 14.47 7.01 -19.03
C ARG A 506 14.28 5.50 -19.11
N ASN A 507 14.22 4.85 -17.95
CA ASN A 507 14.13 3.40 -17.79
C ASN A 507 12.74 2.93 -17.33
N CYS A 508 11.73 3.81 -17.31
CA CYS A 508 10.34 3.36 -17.18
C CYS A 508 9.92 2.51 -18.39
N ASP A 509 8.98 1.59 -18.16
CA ASP A 509 8.40 0.73 -19.20
C ASP A 509 7.91 1.55 -20.41
N GLU A 510 7.99 0.99 -21.61
CA GLU A 510 7.58 1.69 -22.83
C GLU A 510 6.07 1.95 -22.88
N ASN A 511 5.27 1.12 -22.20
CA ASN A 511 3.82 1.30 -22.07
C ASN A 511 3.44 2.32 -21.01
N PHE A 512 4.39 2.76 -20.18
CA PHE A 512 4.13 3.74 -19.16
C PHE A 512 3.89 5.11 -19.80
N ASP A 513 2.69 5.65 -19.62
CA ASP A 513 2.38 7.01 -20.07
C ASP A 513 3.18 8.00 -19.22
N ARG A 514 4.35 8.41 -19.70
CA ARG A 514 5.19 9.39 -18.99
C ARG A 514 4.47 10.72 -18.78
N LYS A 515 3.47 11.06 -19.60
CA LYS A 515 2.67 12.27 -19.44
C LYS A 515 1.74 12.16 -18.23
N LEU A 516 1.49 10.96 -17.72
CA LEU A 516 0.67 10.74 -16.53
C LEU A 516 1.23 11.50 -15.33
N TYR A 517 2.56 11.60 -15.18
CA TYR A 517 3.22 12.41 -14.14
C TYR A 517 2.94 13.92 -14.25
N LEU A 518 2.56 14.40 -15.43
CA LEU A 518 2.30 15.82 -15.70
C LEU A 518 0.83 16.11 -15.94
N LYS A 519 -0.04 15.08 -15.96
CA LYS A 519 -1.46 15.25 -16.23
C LYS A 519 -2.15 15.77 -14.97
N PRO A 520 -2.80 16.95 -15.02
CA PRO A 520 -3.65 17.43 -13.96
C PRO A 520 -4.87 16.54 -13.84
N LYS A 521 -4.80 15.56 -12.95
CA LYS A 521 -5.91 14.66 -12.61
C LYS A 521 -6.02 14.57 -11.11
N SER A 522 -7.11 15.15 -10.61
CA SER A 522 -7.59 14.91 -9.25
C SER A 522 -7.96 13.43 -9.08
N GLY A 523 -7.98 12.95 -7.84
CA GLY A 523 -8.50 11.62 -7.52
C GLY A 523 -9.92 11.42 -7.98
N LYS A 524 -10.73 12.48 -7.94
CA LYS A 524 -12.10 12.50 -8.47
C LYS A 524 -12.16 12.35 -9.98
N GLU A 525 -11.30 13.06 -10.72
CA GLU A 525 -11.24 12.94 -12.18
C GLU A 525 -10.75 11.57 -12.60
N HIS A 526 -9.74 11.02 -11.92
CA HIS A 526 -9.29 9.66 -12.15
C HIS A 526 -10.41 8.66 -11.87
N ALA A 527 -11.07 8.75 -10.71
CA ALA A 527 -12.22 7.89 -10.39
C ALA A 527 -13.32 7.96 -11.46
N ARG A 528 -13.59 9.15 -12.02
CA ARG A 528 -14.57 9.32 -13.13
C ARG A 528 -14.11 8.69 -14.44
N GLU A 529 -12.82 8.73 -14.75
CA GLU A 529 -12.27 8.05 -15.92
C GLU A 529 -12.29 6.54 -15.72
N CYS A 530 -11.93 6.08 -14.52
CA CYS A 530 -12.03 4.68 -14.11
C CYS A 530 -13.45 4.17 -14.27
N TRP A 531 -14.39 4.98 -13.82
CA TRP A 531 -15.82 4.76 -14.01
C TRP A 531 -16.25 4.71 -15.48
N LYS A 532 -15.52 5.31 -16.42
CA LYS A 532 -15.89 5.32 -17.84
C LYS A 532 -15.28 4.16 -18.62
N ASP A 533 -14.15 3.62 -18.22
CA ASP A 533 -13.53 2.48 -18.92
C ASP A 533 -14.38 1.22 -18.78
N GLU A 534 -14.62 0.52 -19.87
CA GLU A 534 -15.47 -0.68 -19.91
C GLU A 534 -14.76 -1.91 -19.31
N LYS A 535 -13.43 -1.87 -19.16
CA LYS A 535 -12.65 -3.00 -18.67
C LYS A 535 -12.46 -2.93 -17.16
N PRO A 536 -12.47 -4.08 -16.46
CA PRO A 536 -12.02 -4.15 -15.08
C PRO A 536 -10.52 -3.90 -14.99
N TRP A 537 -10.13 -3.19 -13.94
CA TRP A 537 -8.81 -2.72 -13.57
C TRP A 537 -8.22 -3.63 -12.50
N ILE A 538 -9.03 -4.02 -11.51
CA ILE A 538 -8.66 -4.96 -10.44
C ILE A 538 -8.72 -6.40 -10.98
N LYS A 539 -7.66 -7.14 -10.68
CA LYS A 539 -7.54 -8.57 -10.98
C LYS A 539 -8.57 -9.38 -10.20
N GLY A 540 -9.22 -10.33 -10.87
CA GLY A 540 -10.20 -11.24 -10.25
C GLY A 540 -11.64 -10.73 -10.32
N HIS A 541 -11.86 -9.48 -10.71
CA HIS A 541 -13.18 -8.94 -10.95
C HIS A 541 -13.72 -9.42 -12.29
N LEU A 542 -14.94 -9.98 -12.28
CA LEU A 542 -15.57 -10.56 -13.46
C LEU A 542 -16.02 -9.48 -14.44
N ASP A 543 -16.47 -8.36 -13.91
CA ASP A 543 -16.85 -7.19 -14.67
C ASP A 543 -16.49 -5.89 -13.96
N LYS A 544 -16.68 -4.79 -14.68
CA LYS A 544 -16.45 -3.43 -14.20
C LYS A 544 -17.31 -3.08 -12.98
N ASP A 545 -18.53 -3.59 -12.90
CA ASP A 545 -19.44 -3.23 -11.80
C ASP A 545 -18.85 -3.76 -10.47
N ASP A 546 -18.28 -4.98 -10.47
CA ASP A 546 -17.59 -5.53 -9.30
C ASP A 546 -16.37 -4.70 -8.88
N ASP A 547 -15.59 -4.20 -9.85
CA ASP A 547 -14.38 -3.40 -9.60
C ASP A 547 -14.74 -2.03 -9.02
N VAL A 548 -15.67 -1.36 -9.70
CA VAL A 548 -16.31 -0.13 -9.24
C VAL A 548 -16.84 -0.31 -7.82
N TRP A 549 -17.40 -1.46 -7.48
CA TRP A 549 -17.87 -1.75 -6.14
C TRP A 549 -16.77 -1.85 -5.09
N ALA A 550 -15.69 -2.58 -5.36
CA ALA A 550 -14.54 -2.63 -4.47
C ALA A 550 -13.96 -1.23 -4.27
N TRP A 551 -13.94 -0.42 -5.32
CA TRP A 551 -13.60 1.00 -5.28
C TRP A 551 -14.55 1.82 -4.40
N VAL A 552 -15.87 1.72 -4.58
CA VAL A 552 -16.89 2.43 -3.76
C VAL A 552 -16.82 1.99 -2.29
N GLY A 553 -16.49 0.72 -2.05
CA GLY A 553 -16.35 0.15 -0.72
C GLY A 553 -15.07 0.58 0.00
N GLY A 554 -13.97 0.72 -0.76
CA GLY A 554 -12.65 1.12 -0.26
C GLY A 554 -12.41 2.64 -0.22
N ILE A 555 -13.07 3.40 -1.10
CA ILE A 555 -12.92 4.85 -1.25
C ILE A 555 -14.28 5.49 -1.01
N HIS A 556 -14.34 6.46 -0.10
CA HIS A 556 -15.64 6.95 0.34
C HIS A 556 -16.46 7.63 -0.77
N PRO A 557 -17.80 7.46 -0.75
CA PRO A 557 -18.76 8.03 -1.69
C PRO A 557 -18.61 9.50 -2.10
N THR A 558 -17.92 10.33 -1.30
CA THR A 558 -17.65 11.74 -1.64
C THR A 558 -16.61 11.92 -2.76
N TYR A 559 -15.83 10.88 -3.09
CA TYR A 559 -14.95 10.87 -4.27
C TYR A 559 -15.70 10.51 -5.54
N LEU A 560 -16.81 9.80 -5.42
CA LEU A 560 -17.67 9.53 -6.54
C LEU A 560 -18.65 10.69 -6.71
N PRO A 561 -18.84 11.19 -7.94
CA PRO A 561 -19.89 12.16 -8.20
C PRO A 561 -21.22 11.51 -7.81
N PHE A 562 -21.97 12.15 -6.91
CA PHE A 562 -23.24 11.59 -6.42
C PHE A 562 -24.22 11.33 -7.57
N ASP A 563 -24.18 12.14 -8.63
CA ASP A 563 -24.84 11.92 -9.89
C ASP A 563 -24.49 10.56 -10.52
N MET A 564 -23.23 10.12 -10.47
CA MET A 564 -22.82 8.81 -10.98
C MET A 564 -23.24 7.66 -10.07
N VAL A 565 -23.08 7.80 -8.75
CA VAL A 565 -23.49 6.76 -7.78
C VAL A 565 -25.01 6.60 -7.77
N THR A 566 -25.76 7.69 -7.77
CA THR A 566 -27.21 7.69 -7.85
C THR A 566 -27.69 7.10 -9.17
N VAL A 567 -27.15 7.53 -10.32
CA VAL A 567 -27.53 6.97 -11.62
C VAL A 567 -27.22 5.49 -11.67
N TRP A 568 -26.07 5.05 -11.17
CA TRP A 568 -25.70 3.64 -11.17
C TRP A 568 -26.56 2.80 -10.22
N ILE A 569 -26.84 3.28 -9.00
CA ILE A 569 -27.81 2.63 -8.10
C ILE A 569 -29.19 2.55 -8.77
N CYS A 570 -29.63 3.62 -9.43
CA CYS A 570 -30.95 3.70 -10.05
C CYS A 570 -31.08 2.97 -11.40
N GLU A 571 -30.02 2.83 -12.18
CA GLU A 571 -30.04 2.17 -13.49
C GLU A 571 -29.59 0.72 -13.41
N LYS A 572 -28.48 0.45 -12.71
CA LYS A 572 -27.87 -0.88 -12.65
C LYS A 572 -28.47 -1.70 -11.52
N LEU A 573 -28.52 -1.20 -10.29
CA LEU A 573 -29.10 -1.97 -9.19
C LEU A 573 -30.63 -2.06 -9.31
N VAL A 574 -31.32 -0.93 -9.47
CA VAL A 574 -32.79 -0.91 -9.55
C VAL A 574 -33.29 -1.48 -10.88
N GLY A 575 -32.53 -1.34 -11.98
CA GLY A 575 -32.88 -1.96 -13.26
C GLY A 575 -32.63 -3.48 -13.26
N LYS A 576 -31.45 -3.94 -12.82
CA LYS A 576 -31.07 -5.36 -12.82
C LYS A 576 -31.83 -6.19 -11.77
N TYR A 577 -32.20 -5.58 -10.64
CA TYR A 577 -32.85 -6.28 -9.52
C TYR A 577 -34.24 -5.75 -9.13
N GLY A 578 -34.68 -4.61 -9.67
CA GLY A 578 -35.97 -4.01 -9.33
C GLY A 578 -37.09 -4.26 -10.34
N GLU A 579 -36.80 -4.87 -11.50
CA GLU A 579 -37.82 -5.36 -12.46
C GLU A 579 -38.22 -6.82 -12.21
N PHE A 580 -38.55 -7.16 -10.96
CA PHE A 580 -39.31 -8.39 -10.71
C PHE A 580 -40.81 -8.10 -10.84
N GLY A 581 -41.27 -8.04 -12.10
CA GLY A 581 -42.68 -8.23 -12.41
C GLY A 581 -43.08 -9.71 -12.16
N PRO A 582 -44.35 -10.00 -11.83
CA PRO A 582 -44.82 -11.33 -11.42
C PRO A 582 -44.77 -12.45 -12.50
N LEU A 583 -44.04 -12.26 -13.60
CA LEU A 583 -44.14 -13.09 -14.82
C LEU A 583 -42.80 -13.65 -15.35
N LEU A 584 -41.66 -13.46 -14.67
CA LEU A 584 -40.37 -14.06 -15.10
C LEU A 584 -40.02 -15.32 -14.28
N PRO A 585 -39.72 -16.46 -14.95
CA PRO A 585 -39.48 -17.75 -14.30
C PRO A 585 -38.00 -17.94 -13.97
N ALA A 586 -37.48 -17.20 -12.99
CA ALA A 586 -36.39 -17.57 -12.07
C ALA A 586 -35.81 -16.27 -11.46
N PRO A 587 -35.70 -16.17 -10.12
CA PRO A 587 -34.99 -15.06 -9.50
C PRO A 587 -33.51 -15.12 -9.89
N MET A 588 -32.98 -14.03 -10.46
CA MET A 588 -31.53 -13.82 -10.45
C MET A 588 -31.08 -13.92 -8.99
N GLU A 589 -30.14 -14.84 -8.69
CA GLU A 589 -29.58 -14.95 -7.34
C GLU A 589 -29.05 -13.58 -6.93
N ARG A 590 -29.55 -13.07 -5.79
CA ARG A 590 -28.97 -11.89 -5.17
C ARG A 590 -27.48 -12.16 -4.98
N PRO A 591 -26.60 -11.18 -5.21
CA PRO A 591 -25.19 -11.36 -4.90
C PRO A 591 -25.05 -11.82 -3.46
N LYS A 592 -24.27 -12.88 -3.20
CA LYS A 592 -24.20 -13.53 -1.88
C LYS A 592 -23.82 -12.57 -0.74
N TRP A 593 -23.11 -11.49 -1.07
CA TRP A 593 -22.71 -10.41 -0.16
C TRP A 593 -23.85 -9.44 0.22
N MET A 594 -24.96 -9.39 -0.52
CA MET A 594 -26.17 -8.64 -0.16
C MET A 594 -27.08 -9.44 0.78
N THR A 595 -26.51 -10.08 1.80
CA THR A 595 -27.28 -10.77 2.82
C THR A 595 -26.77 -10.42 4.21
N GLY A 596 -27.69 -10.16 5.15
CA GLY A 596 -27.35 -9.96 6.56
C GLY A 596 -26.77 -8.58 6.87
N GLU A 597 -25.68 -8.53 7.64
CA GLU A 597 -25.14 -7.30 8.24
C GLU A 597 -24.53 -6.33 7.20
N GLU A 598 -24.02 -6.84 6.09
CA GLU A 598 -23.42 -6.00 5.04
C GLU A 598 -24.48 -5.28 4.20
N GLU A 599 -25.62 -5.92 3.95
CA GLU A 599 -26.81 -5.32 3.32
C GLU A 599 -27.33 -4.14 4.17
N GLU A 600 -27.42 -4.32 5.50
CA GLU A 600 -27.84 -3.24 6.40
C GLU A 600 -26.83 -2.09 6.46
N LYS A 601 -25.52 -2.38 6.52
CA LYS A 601 -24.47 -1.34 6.45
C LYS A 601 -24.54 -0.57 5.14
N PHE A 602 -24.80 -1.24 4.03
CA PHE A 602 -24.92 -0.64 2.71
C PHE A 602 -26.13 0.30 2.63
N ILE A 603 -27.30 -0.19 3.03
CA ILE A 603 -28.53 0.60 3.05
C ILE A 603 -28.36 1.83 3.96
N MET A 604 -27.77 1.66 5.16
CA MET A 604 -27.51 2.78 6.08
C MET A 604 -26.55 3.82 5.49
N ARG A 605 -25.52 3.40 4.75
CA ARG A 605 -24.60 4.30 4.05
C ARG A 605 -25.32 5.08 2.95
N ILE A 606 -26.16 4.41 2.15
CA ILE A 606 -27.00 5.07 1.13
C ILE A 606 -27.91 6.11 1.78
N VAL A 607 -28.61 5.77 2.87
CA VAL A 607 -29.58 6.71 3.46
C VAL A 607 -28.87 7.91 4.07
N ALA A 608 -27.77 7.70 4.79
CA ALA A 608 -26.96 8.79 5.34
C ALA A 608 -26.42 9.72 4.23
N LEU A 609 -26.04 9.15 3.09
CA LEU A 609 -25.61 9.89 1.90
C LEU A 609 -26.72 10.75 1.28
N TYR A 610 -27.92 10.19 1.13
CA TYR A 610 -29.06 10.92 0.59
C TYR A 610 -29.56 12.03 1.54
N GLU A 611 -29.57 11.78 2.86
CA GLU A 611 -29.94 12.76 3.88
C GLU A 611 -28.95 13.94 3.91
N TRP A 612 -27.64 13.67 3.81
CA TRP A 612 -26.60 14.70 3.74
C TRP A 612 -26.81 15.66 2.56
N HIS A 613 -27.23 15.14 1.41
CA HIS A 613 -27.34 15.92 0.16
C HIS A 613 -28.72 16.58 -0.04
N GLY A 614 -29.62 16.52 0.93
CA GLY A 614 -30.91 17.23 0.90
C GLY A 614 -31.86 16.72 -0.19
N LYS A 615 -31.69 15.47 -0.61
CA LYS A 615 -32.63 14.78 -1.51
C LYS A 615 -33.88 14.36 -0.72
N ASP A 616 -35.01 14.31 -1.41
CA ASP A 616 -36.28 13.93 -0.81
C ASP A 616 -36.23 12.47 -0.33
N ILE A 617 -36.51 12.27 0.96
CA ILE A 617 -36.50 10.95 1.60
C ILE A 617 -37.52 10.00 0.95
N GLU A 618 -38.57 10.52 0.32
CA GLU A 618 -39.54 9.71 -0.43
C GLU A 618 -38.95 9.10 -1.71
N GLU A 619 -37.97 9.74 -2.34
CA GLU A 619 -37.27 9.20 -3.51
C GLU A 619 -36.35 8.04 -3.10
N VAL A 620 -35.67 8.19 -1.96
CA VAL A 620 -34.84 7.15 -1.32
C VAL A 620 -35.69 5.95 -0.91
N ASN A 621 -36.80 6.21 -0.22
CA ASN A 621 -37.70 5.17 0.25
C ASN A 621 -38.30 4.38 -0.90
N ARG A 622 -38.66 5.03 -2.02
CA ARG A 622 -39.11 4.33 -3.23
C ARG A 622 -38.01 3.47 -3.87
N ALA A 623 -36.77 3.97 -3.94
CA ALA A 623 -35.64 3.22 -4.49
C ALA A 623 -35.30 2.01 -3.61
N LEU A 624 -35.21 2.19 -2.29
CA LEU A 624 -34.93 1.11 -1.33
C LEU A 624 -36.06 0.07 -1.28
N LYS A 625 -37.33 0.51 -1.32
CA LYS A 625 -38.48 -0.39 -1.41
C LYS A 625 -38.44 -1.24 -2.67
N LYS A 626 -38.06 -0.64 -3.81
CA LYS A 626 -37.93 -1.35 -5.08
C LYS A 626 -36.74 -2.32 -5.11
N LEU A 627 -35.64 -2.01 -4.41
CA LEU A 627 -34.43 -2.84 -4.36
C LEU A 627 -34.52 -3.99 -3.37
N PHE A 628 -35.01 -3.71 -2.17
CA PHE A 628 -34.89 -4.61 -1.02
C PHE A 628 -36.23 -5.20 -0.60
N GLY A 629 -37.35 -4.74 -1.18
CA GLY A 629 -38.69 -5.15 -0.79
C GLY A 629 -39.07 -4.72 0.63
N ARG A 630 -38.27 -3.85 1.26
CA ARG A 630 -38.49 -3.30 2.59
C ARG A 630 -39.19 -1.96 2.47
N ASP A 631 -40.22 -1.73 3.27
CA ASP A 631 -40.85 -0.42 3.30
C ASP A 631 -39.90 0.60 3.94
N GLY A 632 -39.93 1.84 3.46
CA GLY A 632 -39.10 2.92 4.00
C GLY A 632 -39.27 3.10 5.52
N ASP A 633 -40.44 2.71 6.04
CA ASP A 633 -40.79 2.73 7.46
C ASP A 633 -39.97 1.75 8.32
N ASP A 634 -39.55 0.60 7.77
CA ASP A 634 -38.68 -0.37 8.47
C ASP A 634 -37.28 0.21 8.69
N LEU A 635 -36.82 0.98 7.70
CA LEU A 635 -35.57 1.71 7.76
C LEU A 635 -35.68 2.96 8.61
N GLU A 636 -36.80 3.66 8.56
CA GLU A 636 -37.09 4.77 9.44
C GLU A 636 -37.15 4.30 10.90
N LEU A 637 -37.58 3.06 11.19
CA LEU A 637 -37.53 2.42 12.51
C LEU A 637 -36.09 2.02 12.92
N GLY A 638 -35.27 1.50 12.01
CA GLY A 638 -33.86 1.18 12.27
C GLY A 638 -32.99 2.44 12.45
N ILE A 639 -33.20 3.43 11.59
CA ILE A 639 -32.58 4.76 11.63
C ILE A 639 -33.10 5.55 12.80
N LYS A 640 -34.41 5.62 13.08
CA LYS A 640 -34.93 6.21 14.32
C LYS A 640 -34.44 5.44 15.52
N GLY A 641 -34.19 4.12 15.47
CA GLY A 641 -33.60 3.35 16.57
C GLY A 641 -32.15 3.73 16.86
N GLN A 642 -31.31 3.87 15.84
CA GLN A 642 -29.90 4.27 15.98
C GLN A 642 -29.71 5.79 16.16
N LEU A 643 -30.49 6.63 15.47
CA LEU A 643 -30.58 8.06 15.70
C LEU A 643 -31.28 8.40 17.00
N THR A 644 -32.27 7.65 17.52
CA THR A 644 -32.71 7.86 18.91
C THR A 644 -31.63 7.43 19.88
N PHE A 645 -30.79 6.45 19.57
CA PHE A 645 -29.61 6.18 20.40
C PHE A 645 -28.65 7.38 20.44
N ILE A 646 -28.43 8.04 19.31
CA ILE A 646 -27.59 9.26 19.22
C ILE A 646 -28.28 10.47 19.86
N LYS A 647 -29.56 10.70 19.55
CA LYS A 647 -30.37 11.84 20.02
C LYS A 647 -30.71 11.72 21.51
N LYS A 648 -30.94 10.52 22.03
CA LYS A 648 -31.13 10.26 23.48
C LYS A 648 -29.80 10.39 24.24
N LYS A 649 -28.68 9.99 23.63
CA LYS A 649 -27.34 10.19 24.18
C LYS A 649 -26.92 11.67 24.15
N ASP A 650 -27.31 12.42 23.13
CA ASP A 650 -27.10 13.87 23.04
C ASP A 650 -28.07 14.67 23.92
N GLU A 651 -29.32 14.23 24.09
CA GLU A 651 -30.25 14.78 25.07
C GLU A 651 -29.80 14.47 26.50
N GLU A 652 -29.27 13.28 26.79
CA GLU A 652 -28.67 12.96 28.09
C GLU A 652 -27.38 13.78 28.31
N LYS A 653 -26.55 13.96 27.29
CA LYS A 653 -25.37 14.84 27.35
C LYS A 653 -25.77 16.31 27.56
N GLN A 654 -26.79 16.81 26.86
CA GLN A 654 -27.29 18.17 27.01
C GLN A 654 -27.97 18.35 28.37
N ARG A 655 -28.75 17.38 28.85
CA ARG A 655 -29.34 17.42 30.21
C ARG A 655 -28.25 17.36 31.27
N SER A 656 -27.24 16.52 31.10
CA SER A 656 -26.06 16.45 31.98
C SER A 656 -25.30 17.77 31.99
N PHE A 657 -25.01 18.33 30.81
CA PHE A 657 -24.34 19.63 30.67
C PHE A 657 -25.18 20.75 31.29
N MET A 658 -26.47 20.85 30.99
CA MET A 658 -27.40 21.84 31.58
C MET A 658 -27.51 21.69 33.10
N ASN A 659 -27.49 20.48 33.63
CA ASN A 659 -27.46 20.22 35.07
C ASN A 659 -26.14 20.65 35.71
N ILE A 660 -25.00 20.41 35.04
CA ILE A 660 -23.69 20.91 35.46
C ILE A 660 -23.65 22.44 35.42
N THR A 661 -24.16 23.07 34.37
CA THR A 661 -24.21 24.53 34.24
C THR A 661 -25.15 25.17 35.26
N ARG A 662 -26.33 24.57 35.52
CA ARG A 662 -27.24 25.02 36.59
C ARG A 662 -26.62 24.87 37.97
N SER A 663 -25.95 23.75 38.23
CA SER A 663 -25.21 23.52 39.48
C SER A 663 -24.11 24.55 39.67
N ALA A 664 -23.30 24.81 38.64
CA ALA A 664 -22.25 25.82 38.64
C ALA A 664 -22.80 27.24 38.84
N LYS A 665 -23.89 27.60 38.15
CA LYS A 665 -24.55 28.90 38.29
C LYS A 665 -25.14 29.10 39.70
N SER A 666 -25.73 28.05 40.28
CA SER A 666 -26.22 28.08 41.67
C SER A 666 -25.09 28.24 42.69
N LYS A 667 -23.94 27.58 42.48
CA LYS A 667 -22.75 27.72 43.33
C LYS A 667 -22.15 29.12 43.22
N LEU A 668 -22.08 29.67 42.01
CA LEU A 668 -21.63 31.05 41.76
C LEU A 668 -22.55 32.07 42.42
N SER A 669 -23.88 31.92 42.29
CA SER A 669 -24.86 32.79 42.93
C SER A 669 -24.72 32.77 44.45
N ARG A 670 -24.63 31.59 45.08
CA ARG A 670 -24.44 31.46 46.53
C ARG A 670 -23.11 32.06 46.99
N ASN A 671 -22.05 31.93 46.19
CA ASN A 671 -20.75 32.53 46.51
C ASN A 671 -20.78 34.05 46.39
N PHE A 672 -21.50 34.59 45.41
CA PHE A 672 -21.69 36.03 45.24
C PHE A 672 -22.49 36.62 46.40
N GLU A 673 -23.57 35.92 46.80
CA GLU A 673 -24.40 36.30 47.93
C GLU A 673 -23.60 36.27 49.24
N ARG A 674 -22.82 35.21 49.50
CA ARG A 674 -21.89 35.13 50.65
C ARG A 674 -20.84 36.24 50.65
N ARG A 675 -20.34 36.65 49.49
CA ARG A 675 -19.38 37.76 49.37
C ARG A 675 -20.05 39.11 49.64
N SER A 676 -21.28 39.32 49.16
CA SER A 676 -22.10 40.49 49.47
C SER A 676 -22.39 40.59 50.97
N THR A 677 -22.80 39.50 51.62
CA THR A 677 -23.03 39.50 53.08
C THR A 677 -21.75 39.76 53.86
N ARG A 678 -20.60 39.18 53.45
CA ARG A 678 -19.30 39.46 54.08
C ARG A 678 -18.84 40.90 53.86
N SER A 679 -19.12 41.49 52.70
CA SER A 679 -18.85 42.91 52.42
C SER A 679 -19.65 43.82 53.35
N LYS A 680 -20.95 43.56 53.53
CA LYS A 680 -21.82 44.33 54.45
C LYS A 680 -21.39 44.20 55.91
N ILE A 681 -20.96 43.02 56.35
CA ILE A 681 -20.44 42.80 57.71
C ILE A 681 -19.09 43.51 57.92
N ARG A 682 -18.27 43.64 56.86
CA ARG A 682 -16.97 44.32 56.93
C ARG A 682 -17.11 45.85 56.91
N SER A 683 -18.11 46.39 56.20
CA SER A 683 -18.40 47.83 56.20
C SER A 683 -19.04 48.32 57.50
N SER A 684 -19.69 47.46 58.28
CA SER A 684 -20.23 47.80 59.60
C SER A 684 -19.21 47.73 60.73
N ARG A 685 -17.92 47.47 60.44
CA ARG A 685 -16.85 47.30 61.43
C ARG A 685 -15.72 48.33 61.32
N VAL A 686 -15.94 49.40 60.55
CA VAL A 686 -15.03 50.55 60.51
C VAL A 686 -15.54 51.55 61.54
N GLU A 687 -15.00 51.47 62.76
CA GLU A 687 -15.12 52.55 63.74
C GLU A 687 -14.34 53.78 63.25
N PRO A 688 -14.88 55.00 63.44
CA PRO A 688 -14.19 56.21 63.03
C PRO A 688 -13.02 56.53 63.98
N ALA A 689 -11.84 56.73 63.40
CA ALA A 689 -10.73 57.48 63.97
C ALA A 689 -10.34 58.60 63.00
#